data_AF-B8BT49-F1
#
_entry.id   AF-B8BT49-F1
#
_cell.length_a   1.000
_cell.length_b   1.000
_cell.length_c   1.000
_cell.angle_alpha   90.00
_cell.angle_beta   90.00
_cell.angle_gamma   90.00
#
_symmetry.space_group_name_H-M   'P 1'
#
loop_
_entity.id
_entity.type
_entity.pdbx_description
1 polymer ?
#
loop_
_entity_poly.entity_id
_entity_poly.type
_entity_poly.pdbx_seq_one_letter_code
_entity_poly.pdbx_strand_id
1 'polypeptide(L)'
;MSYKKRPYGYDSRGSGGGYGGGRDRGGGGYGGGGRGGGRRNDTTPRPTECYVATNHNKLLVNGDPNVPQDGITLFKVMIKDAKWEVQKNEEGVPLRDESGKVIRRFKVFDRERSDESTRRFLRSPKPWRIIKKMEQDQKKLNERFMLDYNGAELAIAPSHVAPEDNAEYRVCIKQNCDEDDPDADKDKNRWYVVTLTKTHAIPFATIASAIQGRGGNTEEISMVVNVLLKSLAIFSGMISLVPTSSVVVFPLAEQKHCTLREAANKRKFLLSGVNQSAVFSEQEGAFVQTDSIVVWADKEYFQIGSGDTVKVFDDQNNTIAGVRIRVDGGPITDMITRSEVVEALSKLTYNVCYHIKKPSGREEDMLKNGKTQDHIAEMRRRVFKNRSLTSDKDEASMSKGQKVVWSCHDHAFDYNGGRITVVDYYQEKYGIKIQYPHMPLLNLSGAWYPVEFVYQAFGKTKDANDDDMVKGALQHYDSIAGTKLIDDVRKKRKMLSDLGCFRDRLAMYNLSIEEKKTTEVKAKVLSVPEPEFGNGIKVRPTNGAFTLQNKIFAKPATLNSLAVVDFSGNQLVCDELVGTVCQVAEEKHGILIPSITKTILRRLDNVTKRYEGRNMADDALSVIKCAIERARDAYICDSTGAFWEKHVWFETTCFLGDEEKIHKCLILPPASTSNYAGIMFDSSGDIGFTHYITTADGRKCNARLKVKIKEADTLIDPFDFRYNSDNGYNEAIYNNEWVSVGFNGYCYECSDGRVVEKQDIANSEFAHSERDWKIDCPDIMLVVLPDKGKALYDHVKFVSNQCSGVQTQCASLDTFNRQRNKEQYSTALATKMNAKLSTVEDGAIAWRGAVDWVNQCHTLVIGIGMAHGMGRGAETIVGISTCLDGQCFRLLHSAYVQKKADTLSKDAMIDLFTESWKGYCNANGNVEPCRILVYRDGMSDGNFTKADDEIDSIRAAIKKLKL
;
A
#
# COMPACT_ATOMS: atom_id res chain seq x y z
N MET A 1 0.69 -43.07 37.41
CA MET A 1 2.06 -43.59 37.16
C MET A 1 2.90 -42.42 36.68
N SER A 2 3.45 -41.59 37.58
CA SER A 2 4.64 -41.76 38.42
C SER A 2 5.91 -41.23 37.75
N TYR A 3 6.46 -40.17 38.38
CA TYR A 3 7.86 -39.71 38.36
C TYR A 3 8.34 -38.99 37.07
N LYS A 4 9.15 -37.92 37.12
CA LYS A 4 9.93 -37.29 38.20
C LYS A 4 10.26 -35.84 37.80
N LYS A 5 9.92 -34.86 38.65
CA LYS A 5 10.64 -33.58 38.75
C LYS A 5 12.01 -33.84 39.38
N ARG A 6 13.08 -33.20 38.88
CA ARG A 6 14.17 -32.63 39.71
C ARG A 6 14.87 -31.45 39.02
N PRO A 7 15.45 -30.51 39.81
CA PRO A 7 15.63 -29.10 39.47
C PRO A 7 17.11 -28.64 39.52
N TYR A 8 17.34 -27.32 39.37
CA TYR A 8 18.57 -26.54 39.62
C TYR A 8 19.64 -26.60 38.50
N GLY A 9 20.39 -25.54 38.21
CA GLY A 9 20.56 -24.28 38.93
C GLY A 9 21.25 -23.20 38.07
N TYR A 10 21.00 -21.95 38.47
CA TYR A 10 21.83 -20.80 38.16
C TYR A 10 23.21 -21.01 38.78
N ASP A 11 24.27 -20.76 38.00
CA ASP A 11 25.53 -20.30 38.58
C ASP A 11 26.26 -19.36 37.63
N SER A 12 26.73 -18.26 38.21
CA SER A 12 27.34 -17.11 37.56
C SER A 12 28.71 -16.88 38.19
N ARG A 13 29.77 -16.84 37.38
CA ARG A 13 31.15 -16.32 37.58
C ARG A 13 31.95 -16.79 36.34
N GLY A 14 32.81 -16.06 35.64
CA GLY A 14 33.54 -14.82 35.89
C GLY A 14 34.97 -15.00 35.35
N SER A 15 35.39 -14.12 34.43
CA SER A 15 36.78 -13.73 34.10
C SER A 15 37.72 -14.65 33.28
N GLY A 16 38.41 -14.03 32.32
CA GLY A 16 39.84 -14.32 32.02
C GLY A 16 40.19 -14.44 30.54
N GLY A 17 40.98 -13.50 30.00
CA GLY A 17 41.35 -13.41 28.59
C GLY A 17 42.36 -14.45 28.07
N GLY A 18 42.65 -14.40 26.76
CA GLY A 18 43.72 -15.17 26.15
C GLY A 18 43.62 -15.24 24.62
N TYR A 19 44.46 -14.47 23.93
CA TYR A 19 44.71 -14.54 22.49
C TYR A 19 45.16 -15.95 22.06
N GLY A 20 44.69 -16.43 20.90
CA GLY A 20 45.24 -17.61 20.24
C GLY A 20 44.42 -17.99 19.01
N GLY A 21 44.96 -17.72 17.82
CA GLY A 21 44.29 -17.94 16.55
C GLY A 21 44.01 -19.41 16.24
N GLY A 22 42.93 -19.66 15.50
CA GLY A 22 42.59 -20.99 15.00
C GLY A 22 41.23 -20.95 14.32
N ARG A 23 41.25 -21.10 13.00
CA ARG A 23 40.12 -21.16 12.07
C ARG A 23 38.96 -22.00 12.61
N ASP A 24 37.74 -21.47 12.63
CA ASP A 24 36.58 -22.11 11.98
C ASP A 24 35.29 -21.25 11.97
N ARG A 25 34.78 -21.07 10.75
CA ARG A 25 33.38 -20.93 10.30
C ARG A 25 32.32 -20.33 11.24
N GLY A 26 31.81 -19.16 10.87
CA GLY A 26 30.58 -18.60 11.46
C GLY A 26 30.11 -17.27 10.88
N GLY A 27 29.93 -17.17 9.55
CA GLY A 27 29.35 -16.00 8.91
C GLY A 27 27.85 -15.87 9.19
N GLY A 28 27.48 -14.92 10.06
CA GLY A 28 26.10 -14.47 10.27
C GLY A 28 25.61 -13.62 9.11
N GLY A 29 25.05 -14.28 8.09
CA GLY A 29 24.35 -13.63 7.00
C GLY A 29 22.93 -13.23 7.41
N TYR A 30 22.67 -11.93 7.45
CA TYR A 30 21.33 -11.36 7.50
C TYR A 30 20.63 -11.62 6.16
N GLY A 31 19.70 -12.58 6.17
CA GLY A 31 18.83 -12.92 5.06
C GLY A 31 17.53 -13.45 5.61
N GLY A 32 16.63 -12.53 5.99
CA GLY A 32 15.26 -12.83 6.39
C GLY A 32 14.43 -13.29 5.20
N GLY A 33 14.65 -14.52 4.78
CA GLY A 33 13.58 -15.34 4.24
C GLY A 33 12.97 -16.07 5.43
N GLY A 34 11.66 -15.94 5.62
CA GLY A 34 10.91 -16.80 6.53
C GLY A 34 11.13 -18.25 6.13
N ARG A 35 12.17 -18.87 6.68
CA ARG A 35 12.35 -20.31 6.70
C ARG A 35 11.23 -20.83 7.59
N GLY A 36 10.10 -21.18 6.97
CA GLY A 36 9.33 -22.32 7.46
C GLY A 36 10.34 -23.41 7.74
N GLY A 37 10.49 -23.73 9.03
CA GLY A 37 11.60 -24.55 9.49
C GLY A 37 11.69 -25.82 8.65
N GLY A 38 12.90 -26.12 8.18
CA GLY A 38 13.27 -27.49 7.84
C GLY A 38 13.13 -28.33 9.10
N ARG A 39 11.91 -28.74 9.40
CA ARG A 39 11.63 -29.88 10.26
C ARG A 39 11.43 -31.05 9.33
N ARG A 40 12.08 -32.15 9.69
CA ARG A 40 12.01 -33.53 9.16
C ARG A 40 10.83 -33.73 8.22
N ASN A 41 11.07 -34.39 7.08
CA ASN A 41 10.02 -35.01 6.25
C ASN A 41 9.07 -35.78 7.17
N ASP A 42 8.04 -35.09 7.64
CA ASP A 42 6.99 -35.66 8.46
C ASP A 42 6.06 -36.29 7.45
N THR A 43 6.39 -37.53 7.08
CA THR A 43 5.65 -38.34 6.12
C THR A 43 4.31 -38.79 6.69
N THR A 44 3.95 -38.39 7.91
CA THR A 44 2.61 -38.61 8.44
C THR A 44 1.62 -37.78 7.63
N PRO A 45 0.61 -38.39 6.99
CA PRO A 45 -0.45 -37.65 6.33
C PRO A 45 -1.10 -36.72 7.36
N ARG A 46 -1.11 -35.41 7.06
CA ARG A 46 -1.84 -34.47 7.90
C ARG A 46 -3.31 -34.87 7.94
N PRO A 47 -3.95 -34.81 9.11
CA PRO A 47 -5.35 -35.16 9.19
C PRO A 47 -6.14 -34.23 8.28
N THR A 48 -7.05 -34.81 7.48
CA THR A 48 -7.94 -34.08 6.55
C THR A 48 -8.86 -33.11 7.29
N GLU A 49 -9.09 -33.38 8.57
CA GLU A 49 -9.83 -32.54 9.50
C GLU A 49 -8.98 -32.27 10.74
N CYS A 50 -8.97 -31.03 11.21
CA CYS A 50 -8.29 -30.64 12.43
C CYS A 50 -9.11 -29.62 13.21
N TYR A 51 -8.84 -29.48 14.51
CA TYR A 51 -9.39 -28.38 15.30
C TYR A 51 -8.36 -27.25 15.37
N VAL A 52 -8.83 -26.03 15.09
CA VAL A 52 -7.99 -24.82 15.11
C VAL A 52 -8.51 -23.89 16.20
N ALA A 53 -7.63 -23.54 17.12
CA ALA A 53 -7.92 -22.49 18.11
C ALA A 53 -7.95 -21.13 17.43
N THR A 54 -8.98 -20.35 17.71
CA THR A 54 -9.16 -19.02 17.12
C THR A 54 -8.88 -17.91 18.14
N ASN A 55 -8.86 -16.68 17.65
CA ASN A 55 -8.86 -15.44 18.43
C ASN A 55 -10.28 -15.02 18.90
N HIS A 56 -11.29 -15.88 18.75
CA HIS A 56 -12.68 -15.61 19.09
C HIS A 56 -13.05 -16.21 20.45
N ASN A 57 -13.91 -15.50 21.18
CA ASN A 57 -14.48 -15.95 22.45
C ASN A 57 -15.99 -15.74 22.44
N LYS A 58 -16.76 -16.71 22.95
CA LYS A 58 -18.23 -16.61 22.96
C LYS A 58 -18.67 -15.40 23.77
N LEU A 59 -19.55 -14.61 23.18
CA LEU A 59 -20.32 -13.60 23.89
C LEU A 59 -21.52 -14.30 24.52
N LEU A 60 -21.69 -14.12 25.82
CA LEU A 60 -22.68 -14.81 26.62
C LEU A 60 -23.69 -13.80 27.16
N VAL A 61 -24.92 -14.29 27.34
CA VAL A 61 -26.02 -13.55 27.94
C VAL A 61 -26.17 -14.01 29.38
N ASN A 62 -26.17 -13.07 30.32
CA ASN A 62 -26.32 -13.33 31.75
C ASN A 62 -27.80 -13.14 32.12
N GLY A 63 -28.59 -14.21 32.14
CA GLY A 63 -30.00 -14.12 32.50
C GLY A 63 -30.90 -15.09 31.75
N ASP A 64 -32.10 -15.31 32.26
CA ASP A 64 -33.14 -16.07 31.54
C ASP A 64 -33.84 -15.13 30.54
N PRO A 65 -33.75 -15.38 29.23
CA PRO A 65 -34.43 -14.56 28.22
C PRO A 65 -35.96 -14.60 28.31
N ASN A 66 -36.54 -15.54 29.06
CA ASN A 66 -37.98 -15.65 29.28
C ASN A 66 -38.47 -14.79 30.46
N VAL A 67 -37.55 -14.20 31.23
CA VAL A 67 -37.88 -13.25 32.30
C VAL A 67 -37.72 -11.83 31.74
N PRO A 68 -38.67 -10.91 31.99
CA PRO A 68 -38.52 -9.51 31.60
C PRO A 68 -37.24 -8.91 32.19
N GLN A 69 -36.29 -8.58 31.33
CA GLN A 69 -35.04 -7.92 31.69
C GLN A 69 -34.89 -6.64 30.89
N ASP A 70 -34.15 -5.70 31.47
CA ASP A 70 -33.93 -4.39 30.86
C ASP A 70 -33.14 -4.52 29.57
N GLY A 71 -33.68 -3.88 28.53
CA GLY A 71 -33.04 -3.77 27.23
C GLY A 71 -31.89 -2.76 27.22
N ILE A 72 -31.48 -2.39 26.01
CA ILE A 72 -30.48 -1.34 25.78
C ILE A 72 -31.15 -0.16 25.11
N THR A 73 -30.98 1.03 25.68
CA THR A 73 -31.47 2.28 25.10
C THR A 73 -30.35 2.99 24.33
N LEU A 74 -30.66 3.41 23.11
CA LEU A 74 -29.75 4.11 22.22
C LEU A 74 -30.07 5.61 22.24
N PHE A 75 -29.01 6.41 22.17
CA PHE A 75 -29.07 7.87 22.21
C PHE A 75 -28.21 8.48 21.10
N LYS A 76 -28.75 9.51 20.46
CA LYS A 76 -27.98 10.46 19.67
C LYS A 76 -27.36 11.50 20.60
N VAL A 77 -26.05 11.64 20.54
CA VAL A 77 -25.28 12.58 21.37
C VAL A 77 -24.99 13.85 20.58
N MET A 78 -25.39 15.00 21.13
CA MET A 78 -24.97 16.30 20.63
C MET A 78 -24.18 17.06 21.69
N ILE A 79 -23.05 17.65 21.29
CA ILE A 79 -22.18 18.43 22.19
C ILE A 79 -22.03 19.84 21.64
N LYS A 80 -22.56 20.82 22.38
CA LYS A 80 -22.47 22.25 22.06
C LYS A 80 -21.51 22.97 23.00
N ASP A 81 -20.79 23.94 22.46
CA ASP A 81 -19.98 24.86 23.28
C ASP A 81 -20.89 25.80 24.06
N ALA A 82 -20.52 26.14 25.30
CA ALA A 82 -21.26 27.05 26.16
C ALA A 82 -20.33 27.92 27.02
N LYS A 83 -20.86 29.02 27.54
CA LYS A 83 -20.17 29.86 28.53
C LYS A 83 -21.14 30.63 29.42
N TRP A 84 -20.64 31.09 30.57
CA TRP A 84 -21.32 32.09 31.38
C TRP A 84 -20.99 33.49 30.86
N GLU A 85 -21.99 34.24 30.40
CA GLU A 85 -21.87 35.66 30.05
C GLU A 85 -22.36 36.53 31.19
N VAL A 86 -21.64 37.61 31.50
CA VAL A 86 -22.12 38.64 32.41
C VAL A 86 -23.28 39.38 31.75
N GLN A 87 -24.43 39.45 32.42
CA GLN A 87 -25.53 40.28 31.93
C GLN A 87 -25.17 41.74 32.13
N LYS A 88 -25.38 42.56 31.10
CA LYS A 88 -25.09 43.99 31.11
C LYS A 88 -26.37 44.78 30.82
N ASN A 89 -26.49 45.97 31.38
CA ASN A 89 -27.54 46.93 30.98
C ASN A 89 -27.22 47.52 29.58
N GLU A 90 -28.11 48.38 29.06
CA GLU A 90 -27.97 49.01 27.73
C GLU A 90 -26.70 49.86 27.58
N GLU A 91 -26.11 50.31 28.69
CA GLU A 91 -24.86 51.09 28.75
C GLU A 91 -23.60 50.20 28.90
N GLY A 92 -23.76 48.87 28.92
CA GLY A 92 -22.64 47.92 28.99
C GLY A 92 -22.12 47.63 30.41
N VAL A 93 -22.82 48.08 31.45
CA VAL A 93 -22.47 47.88 32.87
C VAL A 93 -23.00 46.54 33.38
N PRO A 94 -22.17 45.71 34.06
CA PRO A 94 -22.60 44.44 34.66
C PRO A 94 -23.77 44.61 35.64
N LEU A 95 -24.88 43.90 35.40
CA LEU A 95 -25.99 43.80 36.34
C LEU A 95 -25.52 43.06 37.60
N ARG A 96 -25.94 43.52 38.77
CA ARG A 96 -25.63 42.93 40.08
C ARG A 96 -26.92 42.57 40.79
N ASP A 97 -26.91 41.45 41.51
CA ASP A 97 -28.01 41.06 42.39
C ASP A 97 -28.01 41.89 43.69
N GLU A 98 -29.02 41.67 44.54
CA GLU A 98 -29.20 42.37 45.82
C GLU A 98 -28.02 42.18 46.79
N SER A 99 -27.18 41.16 46.58
CA SER A 99 -25.97 40.90 47.37
C SER A 99 -24.70 41.56 46.77
N GLY A 100 -24.85 42.32 45.69
CA GLY A 100 -23.76 42.98 44.97
C GLY A 100 -22.98 42.07 44.01
N LYS A 101 -23.44 40.84 43.77
CA LYS A 101 -22.76 39.85 42.93
C LYS A 101 -23.22 39.97 41.47
N VAL A 102 -22.27 39.87 40.54
CA VAL A 102 -22.53 40.04 39.11
C VAL A 102 -23.44 38.92 38.57
N ILE A 103 -24.56 39.29 37.96
CA ILE A 103 -25.53 38.39 37.35
C ILE A 103 -24.93 37.81 36.06
N ARG A 104 -24.98 36.48 35.91
CA ARG A 104 -24.47 35.76 34.74
C ARG A 104 -25.58 34.95 34.08
N ARG A 105 -25.64 34.95 32.76
CA ARG A 105 -26.49 34.08 31.93
C ARG A 105 -25.66 32.95 31.36
N PHE A 106 -26.18 31.72 31.40
CA PHE A 106 -25.58 30.61 30.69
C PHE A 106 -26.01 30.66 29.23
N LYS A 107 -25.05 30.77 28.32
CA LYS A 107 -25.29 30.87 26.88
C LYS A 107 -24.70 29.67 26.17
N VAL A 108 -25.55 28.97 25.42
CA VAL A 108 -25.17 27.92 24.48
C VAL A 108 -24.93 28.56 23.13
N PHE A 109 -23.88 28.14 22.42
CA PHE A 109 -23.59 28.63 21.09
C PHE A 109 -24.21 27.72 20.03
N ASP A 110 -25.19 28.23 19.29
CA ASP A 110 -25.85 27.52 18.18
C ASP A 110 -25.14 27.66 16.83
N ARG A 111 -23.84 28.01 16.80
CA ARG A 111 -23.11 28.03 15.53
C ARG A 111 -23.09 26.62 14.95
N GLU A 112 -23.80 26.43 13.83
CA GLU A 112 -23.64 25.24 13.01
C GLU A 112 -22.15 25.11 12.67
N ARG A 113 -21.54 24.07 13.23
CA ARG A 113 -20.18 23.69 12.85
C ARG A 113 -20.27 23.20 11.41
N SER A 114 -19.48 23.80 10.50
CA SER A 114 -19.34 23.26 9.16
C SER A 114 -18.99 21.76 9.23
N ASP A 115 -19.41 20.97 8.24
CA ASP A 115 -19.17 19.51 8.19
C ASP A 115 -17.71 19.14 8.51
N GLU A 116 -16.76 19.92 8.01
CA GLU A 116 -15.34 19.70 8.25
C GLU A 116 -14.92 19.98 9.71
N SER A 117 -15.48 21.02 10.33
CA SER A 117 -15.22 21.34 11.73
C SER A 117 -15.87 20.35 12.70
N THR A 118 -17.07 19.86 12.39
CA THR A 118 -17.75 18.77 13.10
C THR A 118 -16.94 17.49 13.02
N ARG A 119 -16.54 17.07 11.81
CA ARG A 119 -15.66 15.91 11.61
C ARG A 119 -14.34 16.03 12.36
N ARG A 120 -13.75 17.23 12.44
CA ARG A 120 -12.49 17.46 13.18
C ARG A 120 -12.69 17.35 14.70
N PHE A 121 -13.81 17.85 15.22
CA PHE A 121 -14.15 17.74 16.64
C PHE A 121 -14.40 16.28 17.05
N LEU A 122 -15.21 15.55 16.28
CA LEU A 122 -15.50 14.12 16.53
C LEU A 122 -14.24 13.24 16.38
N ARG A 123 -13.27 13.65 15.55
CA ARG A 123 -11.96 12.99 15.42
C ARG A 123 -10.93 13.41 16.46
N SER A 124 -11.29 14.21 17.46
CA SER A 124 -10.40 14.55 18.59
C SER A 124 -10.74 13.71 19.83
N PRO A 125 -9.85 13.63 20.85
CA PRO A 125 -10.17 13.01 22.14
C PRO A 125 -11.21 13.79 22.97
N LYS A 126 -11.58 15.01 22.56
CA LYS A 126 -12.42 15.92 23.36
C LYS A 126 -13.82 15.40 23.67
N PRO A 127 -14.58 14.83 22.72
CA PRO A 127 -15.92 14.31 23.00
C PRO A 127 -15.91 13.25 24.11
N TRP A 128 -14.95 12.33 24.08
CA TRP A 128 -14.76 11.31 25.11
C TRP A 128 -14.53 11.91 26.50
N ARG A 129 -13.71 12.97 26.61
CA ARG A 129 -13.46 13.65 27.88
C ARG A 129 -14.71 14.32 28.43
N ILE A 130 -15.48 14.97 27.56
CA ILE A 130 -16.72 15.64 27.94
C ILE A 130 -17.72 14.61 28.49
N ILE A 131 -17.91 13.48 27.79
CA ILE A 131 -18.81 12.42 28.22
C ILE A 131 -18.32 11.74 29.51
N LYS A 132 -17.02 11.44 29.62
CA LYS A 132 -16.45 10.86 30.86
C LYS A 132 -16.64 11.81 32.06
N LYS A 133 -16.39 13.10 31.88
CA LYS A 133 -16.58 14.12 32.92
C LYS A 133 -18.07 14.24 33.31
N MET A 134 -18.96 14.21 32.31
CA MET A 134 -20.40 14.20 32.50
C MET A 134 -20.82 13.00 33.36
N GLU A 135 -20.40 11.79 32.98
CA GLU A 135 -20.70 10.57 33.73
C GLU A 135 -20.19 10.66 35.17
N GLN A 136 -18.96 11.14 35.40
CA GLN A 136 -18.42 11.35 36.74
C GLN A 136 -19.23 12.35 37.58
N ASP A 137 -19.70 13.45 36.98
CA ASP A 137 -20.52 14.43 37.71
C ASP A 137 -21.92 13.91 37.99
N GLN A 138 -22.52 13.19 37.03
CA GLN A 138 -23.83 12.59 37.22
C GLN A 138 -23.80 11.44 38.22
N LYS A 139 -22.72 10.64 38.27
CA LYS A 139 -22.53 9.59 39.27
C LYS A 139 -22.51 10.11 40.71
N LYS A 140 -22.12 11.37 40.94
CA LYS A 140 -22.21 12.00 42.26
C LYS A 140 -23.65 12.30 42.69
N LEU A 141 -24.57 12.40 41.74
CA LEU A 141 -25.98 12.68 41.98
C LEU A 141 -26.82 11.40 41.96
N ASN A 142 -26.51 10.49 41.03
CA ASN A 142 -27.12 9.19 40.86
C ASN A 142 -26.01 8.17 40.60
N GLU A 143 -25.62 7.41 41.61
CA GLU A 143 -24.54 6.41 41.53
C GLU A 143 -24.74 5.37 40.42
N ARG A 144 -26.00 5.15 40.00
CA ARG A 144 -26.35 4.20 38.93
C ARG A 144 -26.23 4.77 37.52
N PHE A 145 -26.00 6.08 37.35
CA PHE A 145 -25.90 6.70 36.03
C PHE A 145 -24.80 6.04 35.19
N MET A 146 -25.13 5.61 33.97
CA MET A 146 -24.17 4.97 33.07
C MET A 146 -24.46 5.34 31.61
N LEU A 147 -23.39 5.61 30.86
CA LEU A 147 -23.47 5.92 29.44
C LEU A 147 -22.20 5.46 28.73
N ASP A 148 -22.36 4.59 27.74
CA ASP A 148 -21.28 4.11 26.89
C ASP A 148 -21.37 4.78 25.51
N TYR A 149 -20.26 5.27 25.00
CA TYR A 149 -20.23 6.19 23.85
C TYR A 149 -19.29 5.65 22.76
N ASN A 150 -19.49 6.01 21.49
CA ASN A 150 -18.62 5.51 20.42
C ASN A 150 -17.50 6.48 20.02
N GLY A 151 -17.48 7.69 20.58
CA GLY A 151 -16.57 8.76 20.19
C GLY A 151 -17.11 9.71 19.11
N ALA A 152 -18.32 9.48 18.62
CA ALA A 152 -18.97 10.24 17.55
C ALA A 152 -20.38 10.73 17.96
N GLU A 153 -21.44 10.12 17.45
CA GLU A 153 -22.83 10.58 17.69
C GLU A 153 -23.70 9.55 18.41
N LEU A 154 -23.19 8.35 18.69
CA LEU A 154 -23.98 7.27 19.27
C LEU A 154 -23.52 6.97 20.70
N ALA A 155 -24.47 6.93 21.62
CA ALA A 155 -24.30 6.38 22.96
C ALA A 155 -25.38 5.35 23.29
N ILE A 156 -25.08 4.50 24.27
CA ILE A 156 -25.94 3.42 24.74
C ILE A 156 -25.94 3.37 26.26
N ALA A 157 -27.05 2.94 26.86
CA ALA A 157 -27.18 2.68 28.29
C ALA A 157 -28.15 1.52 28.54
N PRO A 158 -28.01 0.73 29.61
CA PRO A 158 -29.04 -0.21 30.02
C PRO A 158 -30.32 0.54 30.38
N SER A 159 -31.47 0.03 29.96
CA SER A 159 -32.73 0.76 30.03
C SER A 159 -33.13 1.20 31.46
N HIS A 160 -32.76 0.45 32.51
CA HIS A 160 -33.08 0.79 33.90
C HIS A 160 -32.24 1.93 34.50
N VAL A 161 -31.10 2.26 33.89
CA VAL A 161 -30.24 3.39 34.29
C VAL A 161 -30.12 4.42 33.17
N ALA A 162 -30.94 4.29 32.13
CA ALA A 162 -30.88 5.14 30.97
C ALA A 162 -31.26 6.59 31.34
N PRO A 163 -30.52 7.58 30.83
CA PRO A 163 -30.89 8.99 30.93
C PRO A 163 -32.31 9.27 30.40
N GLU A 164 -32.93 10.33 30.92
CA GLU A 164 -34.19 10.84 30.36
C GLU A 164 -34.01 11.31 28.91
N ASP A 165 -35.09 11.22 28.12
CA ASP A 165 -35.06 11.69 26.73
C ASP A 165 -34.93 13.22 26.66
N ASN A 166 -34.10 13.69 25.74
CA ASN A 166 -33.70 15.10 25.55
C ASN A 166 -33.08 15.74 26.80
N ALA A 167 -32.49 14.94 27.69
CA ALA A 167 -31.77 15.47 28.84
C ALA A 167 -30.56 16.32 28.42
N GLU A 168 -30.44 17.51 29.01
CA GLU A 168 -29.33 18.43 28.80
C GLU A 168 -28.40 18.48 30.02
N TYR A 169 -27.14 18.10 29.81
CA TYR A 169 -26.13 18.09 30.85
C TYR A 169 -25.12 19.22 30.64
N ARG A 170 -24.98 20.07 31.67
CA ARG A 170 -23.98 21.14 31.69
C ARG A 170 -22.67 20.60 32.24
N VAL A 171 -21.67 20.46 31.37
CA VAL A 171 -20.37 19.88 31.71
C VAL A 171 -19.32 20.98 31.76
N CYS A 172 -18.57 21.04 32.86
CA CYS A 172 -17.46 21.98 33.01
C CYS A 172 -16.14 21.20 33.15
N ILE A 173 -15.20 21.47 32.25
CA ILE A 173 -13.85 20.91 32.34
C ILE A 173 -12.99 21.88 33.17
N LYS A 174 -12.79 21.56 34.45
CA LYS A 174 -11.98 22.36 35.40
C LYS A 174 -10.49 22.02 35.30
N GLN A 175 -9.64 22.99 35.67
CA GLN A 175 -8.17 22.91 35.62
C GLN A 175 -7.53 21.75 36.42
N ASN A 176 -8.24 21.19 37.42
CA ASN A 176 -7.74 20.11 38.29
C ASN A 176 -8.55 18.81 38.13
N CYS A 177 -9.15 18.56 36.97
CA CYS A 177 -9.68 17.22 36.72
C CYS A 177 -8.46 16.32 36.53
N ASP A 178 -8.14 15.50 37.54
CA ASP A 178 -6.99 14.60 37.58
C ASP A 178 -6.97 13.65 36.38
N GLU A 179 -6.29 14.04 35.31
CA GLU A 179 -5.65 13.13 34.34
C GLU A 179 -4.43 13.85 33.76
N ASP A 180 -3.34 13.10 33.57
CA ASP A 180 -2.06 13.50 32.94
C ASP A 180 -2.25 13.95 31.47
N ASP A 181 -3.03 15.01 31.24
CA ASP A 181 -3.42 15.48 29.91
C ASP A 181 -3.06 16.96 29.65
N PRO A 182 -2.13 17.20 28.72
CA PRO A 182 -1.59 18.53 28.45
C PRO A 182 -2.41 19.42 27.49
N ASP A 183 -3.55 18.95 26.94
CA ASP A 183 -4.48 19.81 26.19
C ASP A 183 -5.55 20.45 27.10
N ALA A 184 -5.52 20.15 28.40
CA ALA A 184 -6.40 20.76 29.42
C ALA A 184 -6.36 22.30 29.42
N ASP A 185 -5.24 22.90 28.99
CA ASP A 185 -5.03 24.35 28.98
C ASP A 185 -5.92 25.14 28.00
N LYS A 186 -6.41 24.52 26.92
CA LYS A 186 -7.29 25.19 25.94
C LYS A 186 -8.75 25.26 26.37
N ASP A 187 -9.18 24.34 27.22
CA ASP A 187 -10.57 24.17 27.64
C ASP A 187 -10.78 24.51 29.12
N LYS A 188 -9.79 25.15 29.76
CA LYS A 188 -9.88 25.69 31.14
C LYS A 188 -11.15 26.52 31.30
N ASN A 189 -12.04 26.08 32.20
CA ASN A 189 -13.30 26.74 32.53
C ASN A 189 -14.27 26.90 31.34
N ARG A 190 -14.13 26.06 30.30
CA ARG A 190 -15.13 25.99 29.23
C ARG A 190 -16.29 25.11 29.66
N TRP A 191 -17.47 25.56 29.26
CA TRP A 191 -18.70 24.85 29.50
C TRP A 191 -19.15 24.20 28.21
N TYR A 192 -19.77 23.04 28.35
CA TYR A 192 -20.40 22.31 27.27
C TYR A 192 -21.81 21.97 27.68
N VAL A 193 -22.70 21.89 26.71
CA VAL A 193 -24.01 21.24 26.88
C VAL A 193 -23.98 19.96 26.07
N VAL A 194 -24.22 18.84 26.77
CA VAL A 194 -24.42 17.54 26.16
C VAL A 194 -25.92 17.27 26.15
N THR A 195 -26.50 17.11 24.96
CA THR A 195 -27.90 16.71 24.79
C THR A 195 -27.93 15.25 24.38
N LEU A 196 -28.72 14.45 25.09
CA LEU A 196 -28.97 13.05 24.77
C LEU A 196 -30.40 12.90 24.25
N THR A 197 -30.56 12.63 22.96
CA THR A 197 -31.87 12.37 22.36
C THR A 197 -32.05 10.87 22.17
N LYS A 198 -33.04 10.28 22.84
CA LYS A 198 -33.35 8.85 22.74
C LYS A 198 -33.80 8.53 21.32
N THR A 199 -33.18 7.54 20.68
CA THR A 199 -33.62 7.07 19.36
C THR A 199 -34.67 5.98 19.54
N HIS A 200 -34.31 4.89 20.22
CA HIS A 200 -35.17 3.75 20.52
C HIS A 200 -34.51 2.87 21.59
N ALA A 201 -35.24 1.85 22.05
CA ALA A 201 -34.71 0.84 22.96
C ALA A 201 -34.86 -0.55 22.33
N ILE A 202 -33.80 -1.36 22.45
CA ILE A 202 -33.77 -2.74 21.97
C ILE A 202 -34.11 -3.66 23.15
N PRO A 203 -35.19 -4.46 23.07
CA PRO A 203 -35.53 -5.40 24.12
C PRO A 203 -34.44 -6.43 24.37
N PHE A 204 -34.25 -6.83 25.64
CA PHE A 204 -33.25 -7.84 25.99
C PHE A 204 -33.47 -9.17 25.26
N ALA A 205 -34.72 -9.60 25.08
CA ALA A 205 -35.04 -10.82 24.34
C ALA A 205 -34.49 -10.81 22.89
N THR A 206 -34.51 -9.65 22.22
CA THR A 206 -33.95 -9.49 20.87
C THR A 206 -32.44 -9.60 20.87
N ILE A 207 -31.78 -8.97 21.86
CA ILE A 207 -30.33 -9.05 22.06
C ILE A 207 -29.91 -10.50 22.34
N ALA A 208 -30.62 -11.17 23.26
CA ALA A 208 -30.35 -12.54 23.63
C ALA A 208 -30.55 -13.51 22.46
N SER A 209 -31.63 -13.33 21.69
CA SER A 209 -31.91 -14.13 20.49
C SER A 209 -30.77 -14.05 19.48
N ALA A 210 -30.27 -12.85 19.17
CA ALA A 210 -29.18 -12.69 18.22
C ALA A 210 -27.86 -13.25 18.74
N ILE A 211 -27.53 -13.03 20.02
CA ILE A 211 -26.31 -13.57 20.64
C ILE A 211 -26.33 -15.10 20.69
N GLN A 212 -27.51 -15.71 20.85
CA GLN A 212 -27.69 -17.16 20.85
C GLN A 212 -27.85 -17.77 19.44
N GLY A 213 -27.79 -16.98 18.36
CA GLY A 213 -27.94 -17.48 16.99
C GLY A 213 -29.38 -17.91 16.63
N ARG A 214 -30.39 -17.40 17.35
CA ARG A 214 -31.81 -17.75 17.14
C ARG A 214 -32.55 -16.76 16.22
N GLY A 215 -31.82 -15.86 15.55
CA GLY A 215 -32.35 -14.80 14.69
C GLY A 215 -32.38 -13.42 15.37
N GLY A 216 -32.55 -12.36 14.58
CA GLY A 216 -32.55 -10.96 15.02
C GLY A 216 -31.69 -10.05 14.13
N ASN A 217 -31.71 -8.74 14.36
CA ASN A 217 -30.88 -7.78 13.63
C ASN A 217 -29.43 -7.81 14.14
N THR A 218 -28.62 -8.72 13.61
CA THR A 218 -27.22 -8.92 14.03
C THR A 218 -26.33 -7.72 13.76
N GLU A 219 -26.63 -6.91 12.74
CA GLU A 219 -25.85 -5.70 12.42
C GLU A 219 -26.00 -4.63 13.50
N GLU A 220 -27.25 -4.33 13.89
CA GLU A 220 -27.55 -3.36 14.94
C GLU A 220 -26.96 -3.82 16.28
N ILE A 221 -27.08 -5.10 16.61
CA ILE A 221 -26.55 -5.66 17.86
C ILE A 221 -25.01 -5.67 17.82
N SER A 222 -24.39 -5.98 16.68
CA SER A 222 -22.93 -5.84 16.51
C SER A 222 -22.48 -4.41 16.76
N MET A 223 -23.18 -3.42 16.19
CA MET A 223 -22.90 -2.00 16.43
C MET A 223 -22.96 -1.67 17.94
N VAL A 224 -24.02 -2.08 18.63
CA VAL A 224 -24.19 -1.85 20.08
C VAL A 224 -23.06 -2.48 20.89
N VAL A 225 -22.72 -3.74 20.62
CA VAL A 225 -21.63 -4.45 21.32
C VAL A 225 -20.28 -3.80 21.02
N ASN A 226 -20.03 -3.33 19.78
CA ASN A 226 -18.80 -2.63 19.42
C ASN A 226 -18.65 -1.28 20.14
N VAL A 227 -19.75 -0.52 20.30
CA VAL A 227 -19.74 0.70 21.14
C VAL A 227 -19.35 0.34 22.57
N LEU A 228 -19.96 -0.70 23.14
CA LEU A 228 -19.69 -1.18 24.49
C LEU A 228 -18.22 -1.58 24.67
N LEU A 229 -17.69 -2.49 23.84
CA LEU A 229 -16.30 -2.97 23.91
C LEU A 229 -15.28 -1.83 23.87
N LYS A 230 -15.50 -0.85 22.98
CA LYS A 230 -14.62 0.30 22.85
C LYS A 230 -14.68 1.21 24.07
N SER A 231 -15.89 1.51 24.51
CA SER A 231 -16.14 2.36 25.68
C SER A 231 -15.49 1.76 26.92
N LEU A 232 -15.67 0.45 27.13
CA LEU A 232 -15.02 -0.32 28.19
C LEU A 232 -13.50 -0.20 28.14
N ALA A 233 -12.88 -0.42 26.98
CA ALA A 233 -11.43 -0.31 26.84
C ALA A 233 -10.91 1.08 27.24
N ILE A 234 -11.58 2.15 26.79
CA ILE A 234 -11.20 3.53 27.12
C ILE A 234 -11.40 3.83 28.61
N PHE A 235 -12.51 3.38 29.21
CA PHE A 235 -12.76 3.53 30.64
C PHE A 235 -11.77 2.75 31.51
N SER A 236 -11.26 1.62 31.00
CA SER A 236 -10.17 0.83 31.60
C SER A 236 -8.78 1.46 31.42
N GLY A 237 -8.67 2.67 30.85
CA GLY A 237 -7.41 3.39 30.71
C GLY A 237 -6.60 3.06 29.46
N MET A 238 -7.18 2.34 28.50
CA MET A 238 -6.56 2.13 27.19
C MET A 238 -6.58 3.42 26.37
N ILE A 239 -5.60 3.56 25.48
CA ILE A 239 -5.44 4.73 24.64
C ILE A 239 -6.01 4.45 23.25
N SER A 240 -7.01 5.23 22.84
CA SER A 240 -7.52 5.22 21.47
C SER A 240 -6.74 6.20 20.60
N LEU A 241 -5.97 5.70 19.64
CA LEU A 241 -5.20 6.55 18.71
C LEU A 241 -6.06 7.17 17.60
N VAL A 242 -7.25 6.63 17.34
CA VAL A 242 -8.21 7.15 16.35
C VAL A 242 -9.63 7.04 16.92
N PRO A 243 -10.39 8.14 17.06
CA PRO A 243 -11.66 8.13 17.80
C PRO A 243 -12.77 7.24 17.27
N THR A 244 -12.70 6.77 16.02
CA THR A 244 -13.66 5.84 15.42
C THR A 244 -13.10 4.42 15.24
N SER A 245 -11.83 4.18 15.56
CA SER A 245 -11.22 2.86 15.40
C SER A 245 -11.55 1.94 16.58
N SER A 246 -11.68 0.64 16.31
CA SER A 246 -11.71 -0.44 17.31
C SER A 246 -10.33 -0.77 17.88
N VAL A 247 -9.28 -0.13 17.35
CA VAL A 247 -7.90 -0.24 17.80
C VAL A 247 -7.66 0.61 19.04
N VAL A 248 -7.22 -0.05 20.11
CA VAL A 248 -6.80 0.57 21.37
C VAL A 248 -5.42 0.04 21.78
N VAL A 249 -4.59 0.88 22.39
CA VAL A 249 -3.24 0.52 22.83
C VAL A 249 -3.11 0.59 24.34
N PHE A 250 -2.30 -0.30 24.93
CA PHE A 250 -2.07 -0.33 26.37
C PHE A 250 -1.36 0.94 26.87
N PRO A 251 -1.63 1.41 28.10
CA PRO A 251 -0.89 2.51 28.69
C PRO A 251 0.58 2.17 28.91
N LEU A 252 1.44 3.19 29.00
CA LEU A 252 2.91 3.02 29.01
C LEU A 252 3.41 2.16 30.17
N ALA A 253 2.78 2.26 31.35
CA ALA A 253 3.09 1.43 32.51
C ALA A 253 2.98 -0.07 32.17
N GLU A 254 1.96 -0.43 31.38
CA GLU A 254 1.66 -1.80 30.98
C GLU A 254 2.44 -2.26 29.73
N GLN A 255 3.01 -1.34 28.94
CA GLN A 255 3.84 -1.68 27.77
C GLN A 255 5.10 -2.48 28.14
N LYS A 256 5.62 -2.31 29.36
CA LYS A 256 6.79 -3.09 29.87
C LYS A 256 6.49 -4.60 29.91
N HIS A 257 5.23 -4.97 30.13
CA HIS A 257 4.77 -6.36 30.15
C HIS A 257 4.49 -6.91 28.74
N CYS A 258 4.50 -6.05 27.71
CA CYS A 258 4.19 -6.40 26.32
C CYS A 258 5.42 -6.74 25.46
N THR A 259 6.64 -6.70 26.00
CA THR A 259 7.91 -7.16 25.37
C THR A 259 8.04 -6.83 23.88
N LEU A 260 8.42 -5.59 23.58
CA LEU A 260 8.89 -5.22 22.24
C LEU A 260 10.37 -4.84 22.35
N ARG A 261 11.25 -5.70 21.80
CA ARG A 261 12.67 -5.37 21.63
C ARG A 261 12.75 -4.07 20.84
N GLU A 262 13.52 -3.13 21.34
CA GLU A 262 13.80 -1.87 20.68
C GLU A 262 14.30 -2.13 19.26
N ALA A 263 13.47 -1.87 18.26
CA ALA A 263 13.94 -1.81 16.88
C ALA A 263 15.01 -0.72 16.79
N ALA A 264 16.04 -0.95 15.97
CA ALA A 264 17.32 -0.25 15.92
C ALA A 264 17.27 1.26 15.53
N ASN A 265 16.14 1.94 15.68
CA ASN A 265 15.96 3.34 15.33
C ASN A 265 15.73 4.18 16.60
N LYS A 266 16.69 5.06 16.95
CA LYS A 266 16.72 5.82 18.22
C LYS A 266 15.48 6.70 18.48
N ARG A 267 14.63 6.96 17.47
CA ARG A 267 13.47 7.87 17.53
C ARG A 267 12.08 7.23 17.55
N LYS A 268 11.92 5.92 17.29
CA LYS A 268 10.59 5.28 17.15
C LYS A 268 10.49 3.98 17.97
N PHE A 269 9.29 3.62 18.41
CA PHE A 269 9.02 2.37 19.13
C PHE A 269 7.63 1.81 18.79
N LEU A 270 7.46 0.51 19.00
CA LEU A 270 6.18 -0.17 18.80
C LEU A 270 5.38 -0.14 20.11
N LEU A 271 4.14 0.30 20.03
CA LEU A 271 3.14 0.17 21.09
C LEU A 271 2.32 -1.07 20.84
N SER A 272 2.15 -1.88 21.88
CA SER A 272 1.25 -3.02 21.82
C SER A 272 -0.18 -2.64 22.20
N GLY A 273 -1.14 -3.29 21.56
CA GLY A 273 -2.56 -3.04 21.79
C GLY A 273 -3.42 -4.22 21.38
N VAL A 274 -4.72 -3.98 21.36
CA VAL A 274 -5.72 -4.91 20.87
C VAL A 274 -6.69 -4.23 19.91
N ASN A 275 -7.23 -5.02 19.00
CA ASN A 275 -8.39 -4.66 18.19
C ASN A 275 -9.54 -5.61 18.55
N GLN A 276 -10.69 -5.09 18.98
CA GLN A 276 -11.83 -5.90 19.35
C GLN A 276 -13.07 -5.58 18.53
N SER A 277 -13.79 -6.63 18.12
CA SER A 277 -15.05 -6.51 17.39
C SER A 277 -16.00 -7.66 17.73
N ALA A 278 -17.30 -7.39 17.65
CA ALA A 278 -18.36 -8.38 17.73
C ALA A 278 -18.62 -8.99 16.36
N VAL A 279 -18.61 -10.32 16.29
CA VAL A 279 -18.84 -11.11 15.08
C VAL A 279 -19.94 -12.12 15.34
N PHE A 280 -20.82 -12.35 14.37
CA PHE A 280 -21.96 -13.24 14.48
C PHE A 280 -21.83 -14.42 13.53
N SER A 281 -22.22 -15.59 14.02
CA SER A 281 -22.42 -16.80 13.25
C SER A 281 -23.90 -17.16 13.30
N GLU A 282 -24.47 -17.51 12.15
CA GLU A 282 -25.87 -17.97 12.08
C GLU A 282 -26.12 -19.22 12.93
N GLN A 283 -25.13 -20.11 13.07
CA GLN A 283 -25.28 -21.38 13.77
C GLN A 283 -24.80 -21.34 15.22
N GLU A 284 -23.73 -20.60 15.51
CA GLU A 284 -23.06 -20.66 16.82
C GLU A 284 -23.27 -19.41 17.70
N GLY A 285 -23.99 -18.41 17.19
CA GLY A 285 -24.28 -17.17 17.90
C GLY A 285 -23.17 -16.13 17.79
N ALA A 286 -23.02 -15.30 18.83
CA ALA A 286 -22.09 -14.17 18.83
C ALA A 286 -20.75 -14.45 19.50
N PHE A 287 -19.73 -13.79 18.97
CA PHE A 287 -18.35 -13.88 19.42
C PHE A 287 -17.73 -12.48 19.54
N VAL A 288 -16.77 -12.35 20.45
CA VAL A 288 -15.84 -11.23 20.48
C VAL A 288 -14.53 -11.69 19.86
N GLN A 289 -14.20 -11.14 18.70
CA GLN A 289 -12.88 -11.27 18.09
C GLN A 289 -11.91 -10.32 18.79
N THR A 290 -10.72 -10.80 19.14
CA THR A 290 -9.65 -9.95 19.71
C THR A 290 -8.35 -10.20 18.96
N ASP A 291 -7.86 -9.21 18.24
CA ASP A 291 -6.56 -9.27 17.57
C ASP A 291 -5.48 -8.56 18.36
N SER A 292 -4.31 -9.19 18.36
CA SER A 292 -3.08 -8.57 18.85
C SER A 292 -2.54 -7.64 17.77
N ILE A 293 -2.28 -6.40 18.16
CA ILE A 293 -1.77 -5.39 17.23
C ILE A 293 -0.54 -4.69 17.80
N VAL A 294 0.25 -4.16 16.88
CA VAL A 294 1.28 -3.17 17.19
C VAL A 294 1.13 -1.93 16.34
N VAL A 295 1.40 -0.78 16.94
CA VAL A 295 1.34 0.52 16.27
C VAL A 295 2.64 1.27 16.52
N TRP A 296 3.26 1.79 15.45
CA TRP A 296 4.43 2.64 15.58
C TRP A 296 4.09 3.99 16.20
N ALA A 297 4.94 4.43 17.13
CA ALA A 297 4.92 5.74 17.74
C ALA A 297 6.35 6.30 17.85
N ASP A 298 6.51 7.63 17.83
CA ASP A 298 7.83 8.23 18.06
C ASP A 298 8.16 8.28 19.57
N LYS A 299 9.39 7.87 19.93
CA LYS A 299 9.95 7.87 21.29
C LYS A 299 9.98 9.28 21.90
N GLU A 300 10.23 10.29 21.08
CA GLU A 300 10.28 11.71 21.48
C GLU A 300 8.93 12.22 22.03
N TYR A 301 7.84 11.49 21.77
CA TYR A 301 6.53 11.86 22.28
C TYR A 301 6.13 11.21 23.61
N PHE A 302 6.95 10.29 24.16
CA PHE A 302 6.66 9.54 25.38
C PHE A 302 7.65 9.79 26.54
N GLN A 303 8.73 10.55 26.34
CA GLN A 303 9.63 11.02 27.41
C GLN A 303 9.08 12.25 28.18
N ILE A 304 7.78 12.32 28.42
CA ILE A 304 7.22 13.34 29.33
C ILE A 304 7.43 12.85 30.77
N GLY A 305 8.69 12.93 31.16
CA GLY A 305 9.25 12.60 32.46
C GLY A 305 10.70 13.08 32.56
N SER A 306 11.39 13.33 31.44
CA SER A 306 12.76 13.86 31.42
C SER A 306 13.03 14.75 30.20
N GLY A 307 12.83 16.05 30.35
CA GLY A 307 13.75 17.06 29.79
C GLY A 307 13.67 17.47 28.33
N ASP A 308 13.77 16.59 27.34
CA ASP A 308 14.23 17.00 26.01
C ASP A 308 13.13 17.04 24.93
N THR A 309 12.73 18.26 24.57
CA THR A 309 11.78 18.57 23.49
C THR A 309 12.52 18.94 22.20
N VAL A 310 12.20 18.31 21.05
CA VAL A 310 12.78 18.69 19.75
C VAL A 310 12.21 20.05 19.31
N LYS A 311 13.08 21.07 19.30
CA LYS A 311 12.75 22.41 18.81
C LYS A 311 12.53 22.35 17.30
N VAL A 312 11.52 23.07 16.82
CA VAL A 312 11.32 23.26 15.37
C VAL A 312 12.44 24.11 14.81
N PHE A 313 12.94 25.08 15.57
CA PHE A 313 14.16 25.82 15.26
C PHE A 313 15.30 25.28 16.13
N ASP A 314 16.20 24.53 15.49
CA ASP A 314 17.43 24.04 16.10
C ASP A 314 18.54 25.07 15.86
N ASP A 315 18.79 25.88 16.88
CA ASP A 315 19.78 26.95 16.88
C ASP A 315 21.23 26.44 16.87
N GLN A 316 21.47 25.19 17.29
CA GLN A 316 22.81 24.61 17.31
C GLN A 316 23.20 24.07 15.92
N ASN A 317 22.24 23.45 15.23
CA ASN A 317 22.45 22.88 13.90
C ASN A 317 22.02 23.81 12.75
N ASN A 318 21.49 25.00 13.06
CA ASN A 318 20.93 25.96 12.11
C ASN A 318 19.92 25.31 11.17
N THR A 319 18.89 24.68 11.75
CA THR A 319 17.80 24.09 10.96
C THR A 319 16.43 24.57 11.43
N ILE A 320 15.50 24.69 10.48
CA ILE A 320 14.07 24.82 10.76
C ILE A 320 13.37 23.58 10.21
N ALA A 321 12.74 22.81 11.08
CA ALA A 321 12.09 21.54 10.74
C ALA A 321 13.02 20.57 9.95
N GLY A 322 14.32 20.58 10.27
CA GLY A 322 15.34 19.74 9.61
C GLY A 322 15.89 20.30 8.30
N VAL A 323 15.32 21.40 7.77
CA VAL A 323 15.87 22.11 6.61
C VAL A 323 16.97 23.06 7.08
N ARG A 324 18.14 22.97 6.45
CA ARG A 324 19.31 23.78 6.82
C ARG A 324 19.11 25.24 6.40
N ILE A 325 19.37 26.16 7.31
CA ILE A 325 19.27 27.60 7.06
C ILE A 325 20.65 28.28 7.19
N ARG A 326 20.78 29.49 6.65
CA ARG A 326 22.01 30.30 6.78
C ARG A 326 22.26 30.70 8.24
N VAL A 327 23.53 30.83 8.59
CA VAL A 327 24.07 30.85 9.97
C VAL A 327 24.16 32.28 10.56
N ASP A 328 23.82 33.31 9.79
CA ASP A 328 24.05 34.71 10.14
C ASP A 328 22.97 35.33 11.06
N GLY A 329 21.93 34.58 11.42
CA GLY A 329 20.85 35.07 12.29
C GLY A 329 19.97 36.14 11.63
N GLY A 330 20.16 36.39 10.33
CA GLY A 330 19.35 37.28 9.52
C GLY A 330 18.05 36.62 9.02
N PRO A 331 17.13 37.40 8.44
CA PRO A 331 15.90 36.86 7.86
C PRO A 331 16.24 35.92 6.70
N ILE A 332 15.57 34.78 6.63
CA ILE A 332 15.70 33.84 5.51
C ILE A 332 15.14 34.55 4.27
N THR A 333 15.97 34.94 3.30
CA THR A 333 15.55 35.67 2.09
C THR A 333 15.44 34.77 0.86
N ASP A 334 16.12 33.63 0.87
CA ASP A 334 16.16 32.68 -0.25
C ASP A 334 14.82 31.98 -0.49
N MET A 335 14.27 32.09 -1.70
CA MET A 335 12.94 31.55 -2.01
C MET A 335 12.89 30.02 -2.04
N ILE A 336 13.99 29.35 -2.40
CA ILE A 336 14.07 27.88 -2.44
C ILE A 336 14.00 27.35 -1.01
N THR A 337 14.88 27.83 -0.14
CA THR A 337 14.91 27.51 1.30
C THR A 337 13.57 27.82 1.96
N ARG A 338 12.94 28.97 1.63
CA ARG A 338 11.60 29.31 2.12
C ARG A 338 10.55 28.28 1.70
N SER A 339 10.56 27.84 0.45
CA SER A 339 9.63 26.83 -0.06
C SER A 339 9.84 25.48 0.63
N GLU A 340 11.10 25.03 0.74
CA GLU A 340 11.46 23.78 1.44
C GLU A 340 11.06 23.81 2.91
N VAL A 341 11.31 24.93 3.61
CA VAL A 341 10.90 25.12 5.00
C VAL A 341 9.37 25.09 5.13
N VAL A 342 8.62 25.78 4.26
CA VAL A 342 7.14 25.75 4.30
C VAL A 342 6.61 24.34 4.03
N GLU A 343 7.21 23.62 3.09
CA GLU A 343 6.83 22.26 2.76
C GLU A 343 7.11 21.33 3.96
N ALA A 344 8.30 21.39 4.54
CA ALA A 344 8.67 20.63 5.73
C ALA A 344 7.72 20.95 6.90
N LEU A 345 7.43 22.24 7.14
CA LEU A 345 6.52 22.67 8.19
C LEU A 345 5.07 22.21 7.94
N SER A 346 4.63 22.10 6.69
CA SER A 346 3.28 21.60 6.37
C SER A 346 3.09 20.12 6.74
N LYS A 347 4.19 19.37 6.84
CA LYS A 347 4.19 17.94 7.17
C LYS A 347 4.17 17.67 8.68
N LEU A 348 4.30 18.67 9.54
CA LEU A 348 4.42 18.47 10.99
C LEU A 348 3.16 18.86 11.79
N THR A 349 3.11 18.41 13.04
CA THR A 349 2.21 18.91 14.09
C THR A 349 3.09 19.51 15.19
N TYR A 350 2.61 20.52 15.91
CA TYR A 350 3.43 21.38 16.77
C TYR A 350 2.95 21.52 18.20
N ASN A 351 3.87 21.56 19.15
CA ASN A 351 3.68 22.05 20.50
C ASN A 351 4.29 23.47 20.58
N VAL A 352 3.75 24.35 21.40
CA VAL A 352 4.35 25.66 21.68
C VAL A 352 4.64 25.74 23.16
N CYS A 353 5.86 26.09 23.56
CA CYS A 353 6.25 26.21 24.95
C CYS A 353 7.11 27.46 25.19
N TYR A 354 6.74 28.26 26.19
CA TYR A 354 7.52 29.42 26.65
C TYR A 354 7.28 29.73 28.13
N HIS A 355 8.20 30.45 28.77
CA HIS A 355 8.15 30.80 30.19
C HIS A 355 7.88 32.29 30.38
N ILE A 356 6.90 32.63 31.22
CA ILE A 356 6.53 34.01 31.52
C ILE A 356 7.37 34.52 32.71
N LYS A 357 7.92 35.75 32.61
CA LYS A 357 8.73 36.34 33.71
C LYS A 357 7.91 36.95 34.84
N LYS A 358 6.71 37.48 34.55
CA LYS A 358 5.81 38.08 35.54
C LYS A 358 4.50 37.29 35.64
N PRO A 359 4.16 36.67 36.78
CA PRO A 359 2.81 36.15 36.98
C PRO A 359 1.83 37.31 37.20
N SER A 360 0.55 37.07 36.91
CA SER A 360 -0.53 38.04 37.12
C SER A 360 -0.76 38.32 38.61
N GLY A 361 0.03 39.19 39.25
CA GLY A 361 -0.23 39.85 40.53
C GLY A 361 -0.65 39.00 41.76
N ARG A 362 -0.52 37.66 41.72
CA ARG A 362 -1.12 36.72 42.69
C ARG A 362 -0.12 35.83 43.42
N GLU A 363 1.17 36.00 43.20
CA GLU A 363 2.19 35.04 43.67
C GLU A 363 2.33 35.03 45.20
N GLU A 364 2.30 36.20 45.84
CA GLU A 364 2.31 36.32 47.30
C GLU A 364 1.07 35.68 47.95
N ASP A 365 -0.10 35.82 47.34
CA ASP A 365 -1.34 35.19 47.82
C ASP A 365 -1.33 33.66 47.65
N MET A 366 -0.62 33.14 46.65
CA MET A 366 -0.55 31.70 46.39
C MET A 366 0.42 30.98 47.32
N LEU A 367 1.53 31.64 47.67
CA LEU A 367 2.44 31.17 48.72
C LEU A 367 1.73 31.16 50.09
N LYS A 368 0.96 32.22 50.41
CA LYS A 368 0.13 32.28 51.64
C LYS A 368 -0.93 31.18 51.71
N ASN A 369 -1.44 30.71 50.56
CA ASN A 369 -2.42 29.62 50.47
C ASN A 369 -1.77 28.21 50.33
N GLY A 370 -0.50 28.06 50.68
CA GLY A 370 0.15 26.75 50.85
C GLY A 370 0.63 26.06 49.56
N LYS A 371 0.71 26.77 48.43
CA LYS A 371 1.27 26.21 47.20
C LYS A 371 2.81 26.26 47.22
N THR A 372 3.45 25.16 46.80
CA THR A 372 4.91 25.04 46.77
C THR A 372 5.53 25.93 45.68
N GLN A 373 6.79 26.31 45.88
CA GLN A 373 7.57 27.05 44.88
C GLN A 373 7.66 26.30 43.54
N ASP A 374 7.73 24.97 43.57
CA ASP A 374 7.74 24.14 42.35
C ASP A 374 6.42 24.24 41.58
N HIS A 375 5.28 24.24 42.28
CA HIS A 375 3.97 24.42 41.65
C HIS A 375 3.79 25.83 41.07
N ILE A 376 4.42 26.84 41.69
CA ILE A 376 4.45 28.21 41.17
C ILE A 376 5.35 28.31 39.92
N ALA A 377 6.49 27.61 39.92
CA ALA A 377 7.39 27.50 38.78
C ALA A 377 6.71 26.80 37.58
N GLU A 378 5.94 25.74 37.85
CA GLU A 378 5.17 25.03 36.82
C GLU A 378 4.09 25.91 36.17
N MET A 379 3.42 26.78 36.95
CA MET A 379 2.44 27.73 36.41
C MET A 379 3.05 28.86 35.56
N ARG A 380 4.36 29.13 35.67
CA ARG A 380 5.06 30.11 34.82
C ARG A 380 5.32 29.56 33.41
N ARG A 381 5.24 28.24 33.23
CA ARG A 381 5.41 27.56 31.94
C ARG A 381 4.08 27.52 31.17
N ARG A 382 4.04 28.11 29.98
CA ARG A 382 2.92 27.99 29.04
C ARG A 382 3.21 26.89 28.04
N VAL A 383 2.31 25.93 27.91
CA VAL A 383 2.40 24.84 26.92
C VAL A 383 1.11 24.75 26.12
N PHE A 384 1.20 24.74 24.79
CA PHE A 384 0.08 24.52 23.89
C PHE A 384 0.39 23.35 22.97
N LYS A 385 -0.30 22.22 23.10
CA LYS A 385 0.03 21.03 22.33
C LYS A 385 -0.75 20.88 21.02
N ASN A 386 -0.31 19.98 20.13
CA ASN A 386 -1.06 19.51 18.96
C ASN A 386 -1.64 20.62 18.06
N ARG A 387 -0.86 21.68 17.80
CA ARG A 387 -1.17 22.77 16.88
C ARG A 387 -0.84 22.37 15.45
N SER A 388 -1.68 22.78 14.51
CA SER A 388 -1.41 22.61 13.07
C SER A 388 -1.10 23.96 12.42
N LEU A 389 -0.24 23.94 11.41
CA LEU A 389 0.00 25.10 10.55
C LEU A 389 -1.29 25.48 9.80
N THR A 390 -1.72 26.72 9.94
CA THR A 390 -2.95 27.25 9.32
C THR A 390 -2.64 28.52 8.54
N SER A 391 -3.44 28.82 7.51
CA SER A 391 -3.40 30.14 6.87
C SER A 391 -4.09 31.16 7.76
N ASP A 392 -3.63 32.40 7.72
CA ASP A 392 -4.33 33.50 8.38
C ASP A 392 -5.73 33.71 7.80
N LYS A 393 -6.66 34.17 8.64
CA LYS A 393 -8.03 34.49 8.25
C LYS A 393 -8.15 36.01 8.14
N ASP A 394 -7.84 36.53 6.97
CA ASP A 394 -8.14 37.93 6.64
C ASP A 394 -9.35 37.94 5.69
N GLU A 395 -10.55 38.16 6.24
CA GLU A 395 -11.82 38.14 5.50
C GLU A 395 -11.93 39.28 4.47
N ALA A 396 -11.04 40.28 4.52
CA ALA A 396 -11.14 41.49 3.71
C ALA A 396 -10.41 41.46 2.35
N SER A 397 -9.47 40.53 2.09
CA SER A 397 -8.51 40.71 0.98
C SER A 397 -8.58 39.71 -0.20
N MET A 398 -9.47 38.71 -0.20
CA MET A 398 -9.61 37.72 -1.31
C MET A 398 -8.30 37.03 -1.77
N SER A 399 -7.21 37.16 -1.00
CA SER A 399 -5.89 36.57 -1.28
C SER A 399 -5.60 35.43 -0.30
N LYS A 400 -4.86 34.39 -0.74
CA LYS A 400 -4.51 33.23 0.12
C LYS A 400 -3.72 33.72 1.34
N GLY A 401 -4.31 33.64 2.53
CA GLY A 401 -3.67 34.02 3.79
C GLY A 401 -2.33 33.32 4.03
N GLN A 402 -1.36 34.05 4.56
CA GLN A 402 -0.01 33.54 4.81
C GLN A 402 0.01 32.51 5.95
N LYS A 403 0.83 31.46 5.83
CA LYS A 403 1.04 30.44 6.88
C LYS A 403 2.25 30.74 7.76
N VAL A 404 3.23 31.42 7.18
CA VAL A 404 4.53 31.75 7.76
C VAL A 404 4.82 33.20 7.41
N VAL A 405 5.19 34.01 8.41
CA VAL A 405 5.80 35.32 8.20
C VAL A 405 7.29 35.15 8.50
N TRP A 406 8.15 35.65 7.64
CA TRP A 406 9.58 35.30 7.66
C TRP A 406 10.41 36.08 8.69
N SER A 407 9.81 37.05 9.39
CA SER A 407 10.41 37.84 10.46
C SER A 407 9.35 38.19 11.51
N CYS A 408 9.72 38.20 12.79
CA CYS A 408 8.79 38.55 13.87
C CYS A 408 8.39 40.03 13.87
N HIS A 409 9.18 40.89 13.23
CA HIS A 409 8.89 42.33 13.11
C HIS A 409 7.84 42.64 12.03
N ASP A 410 7.68 41.74 11.06
CA ASP A 410 6.86 42.00 9.86
C ASP A 410 5.37 41.75 10.12
N HIS A 411 5.00 41.31 11.33
CA HIS A 411 3.63 41.03 11.72
C HIS A 411 3.20 41.85 12.95
N ALA A 412 2.11 42.59 12.78
CA ALA A 412 1.48 43.39 13.82
C ALA A 412 -0.03 43.13 13.86
N PHE A 413 -0.61 43.19 15.05
CA PHE A 413 -2.03 42.95 15.29
C PHE A 413 -2.59 43.92 16.34
N ASP A 414 -3.92 43.99 16.44
CA ASP A 414 -4.60 44.92 17.35
C ASP A 414 -4.54 44.42 18.80
N TYR A 415 -4.08 45.30 19.69
CA TYR A 415 -3.99 45.05 21.13
C TYR A 415 -4.24 46.36 21.89
N ASN A 416 -5.15 46.34 22.87
CA ASN A 416 -5.54 47.52 23.68
C ASN A 416 -5.92 48.79 22.88
N GLY A 417 -6.49 48.63 21.68
CA GLY A 417 -6.92 49.76 20.85
C GLY A 417 -5.82 50.39 19.99
N GLY A 418 -4.63 49.78 19.91
CA GLY A 418 -3.54 50.15 18.98
C GLY A 418 -2.90 48.93 18.31
N ARG A 419 -2.11 49.16 17.25
CA ARG A 419 -1.33 48.08 16.61
C ARG A 419 -0.02 47.84 17.36
N ILE A 420 0.28 46.57 17.63
CA ILE A 420 1.52 46.14 18.28
C ILE A 420 2.18 45.01 17.46
N THR A 421 3.52 44.98 17.41
CA THR A 421 4.25 43.87 16.79
C THR A 421 4.24 42.64 17.72
N VAL A 422 4.48 41.45 17.16
CA VAL A 422 4.60 40.24 18.00
C VAL A 422 5.75 40.37 19.00
N VAL A 423 6.86 40.99 18.60
CA VAL A 423 8.03 41.21 19.48
C VAL A 423 7.67 42.08 20.68
N ASP A 424 7.05 43.23 20.42
CA ASP A 424 6.67 44.18 21.48
C ASP A 424 5.58 43.59 22.37
N TYR A 425 4.63 42.84 21.81
CA TYR A 425 3.59 42.17 22.58
C TYR A 425 4.13 41.15 23.58
N TYR A 426 5.07 40.30 23.18
CA TYR A 426 5.67 39.31 24.10
C TYR A 426 6.48 39.99 25.21
N GLN A 427 7.13 41.11 24.90
CA GLN A 427 7.87 41.91 25.87
C GLN A 427 6.92 42.63 26.84
N GLU A 428 5.89 43.31 26.35
CA GLU A 428 4.94 44.10 27.15
C GLU A 428 4.03 43.21 28.02
N LYS A 429 3.47 42.15 27.44
CA LYS A 429 2.47 41.31 28.12
C LYS A 429 3.09 40.20 28.98
N TYR A 430 4.18 39.59 28.53
CA TYR A 430 4.77 38.42 29.19
C TYR A 430 6.17 38.69 29.78
N GLY A 431 6.78 39.85 29.50
CA GLY A 431 8.15 40.15 29.90
C GLY A 431 9.19 39.30 29.19
N ILE A 432 8.84 38.74 28.02
CA ILE A 432 9.71 37.82 27.26
C ILE A 432 10.39 38.60 26.15
N LYS A 433 11.73 38.65 26.19
CA LYS A 433 12.54 39.14 25.08
C LYS A 433 12.79 37.99 24.11
N ILE A 434 12.24 38.09 22.90
CA ILE A 434 12.46 37.12 21.81
C ILE A 434 13.94 37.13 21.45
N GLN A 435 14.56 35.95 21.37
CA GLN A 435 16.00 35.82 21.11
C GLN A 435 16.32 35.91 19.62
N TYR A 436 15.42 35.40 18.78
CA TYR A 436 15.57 35.37 17.33
C TYR A 436 14.46 36.16 16.62
N PRO A 437 14.44 37.50 16.72
CA PRO A 437 13.36 38.33 16.18
C PRO A 437 13.32 38.38 14.65
N HIS A 438 14.42 38.07 13.97
CA HIS A 438 14.47 37.95 12.51
C HIS A 438 14.06 36.57 11.99
N MET A 439 13.79 35.60 12.88
CA MET A 439 13.33 34.27 12.49
C MET A 439 11.81 34.24 12.26
N PRO A 440 11.30 33.21 11.55
CA PRO A 440 9.90 33.17 11.16
C PRO A 440 8.89 33.08 12.32
N LEU A 441 7.72 33.66 12.10
CA LEU A 441 6.50 33.41 12.85
C LEU A 441 5.68 32.33 12.15
N LEU A 442 5.17 31.39 12.94
CA LEU A 442 4.29 30.32 12.45
C LEU A 442 2.85 30.61 12.88
N ASN A 443 1.91 30.59 11.93
CA ASN A 443 0.49 30.64 12.24
C ASN A 443 0.02 29.23 12.62
N LEU A 444 -0.13 29.00 13.91
CA LEU A 444 -0.46 27.70 14.47
C LEU A 444 -1.86 27.75 15.07
N SER A 445 -2.82 27.16 14.37
CA SER A 445 -4.23 27.07 14.77
C SER A 445 -4.87 28.45 15.02
N GLY A 446 -4.58 29.42 14.14
CA GLY A 446 -5.16 30.77 14.15
C GLY A 446 -4.46 31.76 15.09
N ALA A 447 -3.24 31.48 15.53
CA ALA A 447 -2.43 32.39 16.34
C ALA A 447 -0.96 32.33 15.91
N TRP A 448 -0.28 33.48 15.98
CA TRP A 448 1.11 33.63 15.54
C TRP A 448 2.09 33.38 16.68
N TYR A 449 3.05 32.47 16.46
CA TYR A 449 4.07 32.10 17.43
C TYR A 449 5.48 32.22 16.83
N PRO A 450 6.43 32.85 17.54
CA PRO A 450 7.86 32.79 17.21
C PRO A 450 8.35 31.35 17.13
N VAL A 451 9.07 30.99 16.06
CA VAL A 451 9.56 29.62 15.85
C VAL A 451 10.42 29.09 17.00
N GLU A 452 11.11 29.98 17.73
CA GLU A 452 11.91 29.66 18.92
C GLU A 452 11.10 29.06 20.08
N PHE A 453 9.78 29.27 20.10
CA PHE A 453 8.88 28.70 21.10
C PHE A 453 8.14 27.46 20.58
N VAL A 454 8.42 27.02 19.36
CA VAL A 454 7.71 25.92 18.71
C VAL A 454 8.54 24.64 18.75
N TYR A 455 7.88 23.56 19.11
CA TYR A 455 8.41 22.21 19.24
C TYR A 455 7.53 21.26 18.43
N GLN A 456 8.03 20.08 18.08
CA GLN A 456 7.21 19.08 17.36
C GLN A 456 6.20 18.37 18.30
N ALA A 457 5.02 17.99 17.81
CA ALA A 457 3.92 17.36 18.57
C ALA A 457 3.53 15.95 18.13
N PHE A 458 2.89 15.22 19.06
CA PHE A 458 2.44 13.83 18.98
C PHE A 458 1.43 13.60 17.84
N GLY A 459 1.68 12.59 17.00
CA GLY A 459 0.70 12.04 16.05
C GLY A 459 1.20 10.71 15.48
N LYS A 460 0.30 9.87 14.95
CA LYS A 460 0.70 8.68 14.15
C LYS A 460 1.83 9.09 13.22
N THR A 461 2.94 8.35 13.23
CA THR A 461 4.05 8.59 12.30
C THR A 461 3.48 8.62 10.88
N LYS A 462 3.63 9.76 10.19
CA LYS A 462 3.17 9.91 8.81
C LYS A 462 3.89 8.93 7.86
N ASP A 463 5.02 8.38 8.30
CA ASP A 463 5.88 7.47 7.54
C ASP A 463 5.88 6.04 8.10
N ALA A 464 4.80 5.58 8.73
CA ALA A 464 4.71 4.21 9.26
C ALA A 464 4.86 3.10 8.19
N ASN A 465 4.80 3.48 6.91
CA ASN A 465 4.96 2.61 5.75
C ASN A 465 6.40 2.60 5.19
N ASP A 466 7.36 3.26 5.86
CA ASP A 466 8.77 3.14 5.51
C ASP A 466 9.24 1.68 5.63
N ASP A 467 10.09 1.23 4.71
CA ASP A 467 10.52 -0.16 4.59
C ASP A 467 11.07 -0.73 5.90
N ASP A 468 11.82 0.06 6.68
CA ASP A 468 12.41 -0.41 7.93
C ASP A 468 11.38 -0.50 9.06
N MET A 469 10.38 0.38 9.05
CA MET A 469 9.24 0.31 9.97
C MET A 469 8.34 -0.89 9.67
N VAL A 470 8.07 -1.15 8.39
CA VAL A 470 7.32 -2.33 7.95
C VAL A 470 8.07 -3.60 8.34
N LYS A 471 9.38 -3.68 8.06
CA LYS A 471 10.22 -4.82 8.50
C LYS A 471 10.16 -5.02 10.01
N GLY A 472 10.26 -3.96 10.81
CA GLY A 472 10.22 -4.08 12.27
C GLY A 472 8.87 -4.58 12.79
N ALA A 473 7.75 -4.14 12.21
CA ALA A 473 6.43 -4.66 12.55
C ALA A 473 6.26 -6.13 12.12
N LEU A 474 6.71 -6.49 10.90
CA LEU A 474 6.68 -7.88 10.42
C LEU A 474 7.53 -8.81 11.28
N GLN A 475 8.73 -8.37 11.69
CA GLN A 475 9.58 -9.13 12.62
C GLN A 475 8.88 -9.40 13.97
N HIS A 476 8.07 -8.46 14.46
CA HIS A 476 7.27 -8.70 15.66
C HIS A 476 6.23 -9.80 15.42
N TYR A 477 5.44 -9.71 14.35
CA TYR A 477 4.44 -10.73 14.03
C TYR A 477 5.06 -12.11 13.76
N ASP A 478 6.22 -12.16 13.10
CA ASP A 478 7.00 -13.40 12.92
C ASP A 478 7.41 -14.01 14.26
N SER A 479 7.80 -13.18 15.24
CA SER A 479 8.21 -13.66 16.57
C SER A 479 7.09 -14.34 17.36
N ILE A 480 5.84 -13.96 17.07
CA ILE A 480 4.62 -14.50 17.69
C ILE A 480 3.80 -15.39 16.74
N ALA A 481 4.35 -15.81 15.60
CA ALA A 481 3.59 -16.59 14.61
C ALA A 481 3.11 -17.96 15.14
N GLY A 482 2.05 -18.49 14.53
CA GLY A 482 1.46 -19.79 14.87
C GLY A 482 0.71 -19.77 16.20
N THR A 483 0.90 -20.79 17.04
CA THR A 483 0.18 -20.92 18.33
C THR A 483 0.50 -19.80 19.31
N LYS A 484 1.70 -19.20 19.21
CA LYS A 484 2.12 -18.09 20.06
C LYS A 484 1.26 -16.84 19.89
N LEU A 485 0.66 -16.64 18.73
CA LEU A 485 -0.23 -15.50 18.46
C LEU A 485 -1.48 -15.62 19.33
N ILE A 486 -2.03 -16.83 19.42
CA ILE A 486 -3.20 -17.12 20.25
C ILE A 486 -2.84 -16.94 21.74
N ASP A 487 -1.65 -17.37 22.17
CA ASP A 487 -1.20 -17.16 23.54
C ASP A 487 -0.99 -15.67 23.87
N ASP A 488 -0.48 -14.88 22.93
CA ASP A 488 -0.33 -13.43 23.07
C ASP A 488 -1.69 -12.71 23.13
N VAL A 489 -2.64 -13.11 22.27
CA VAL A 489 -4.04 -12.64 22.33
C VAL A 489 -4.68 -12.95 23.69
N ARG A 490 -4.52 -14.20 24.19
CA ARG A 490 -5.03 -14.59 25.51
C ARG A 490 -4.43 -13.75 26.63
N LYS A 491 -3.11 -13.51 26.59
CA LYS A 491 -2.41 -12.68 27.57
C LYS A 491 -2.93 -11.24 27.56
N LYS A 492 -3.01 -10.61 26.39
CA LYS A 492 -3.48 -9.22 26.24
C LYS A 492 -4.93 -9.05 26.62
N ARG A 493 -5.79 -10.02 26.28
CA ARG A 493 -7.17 -10.02 26.73
C ARG A 493 -7.26 -10.07 28.26
N LYS A 494 -6.49 -10.97 28.89
CA LYS A 494 -6.44 -11.04 30.35
C LYS A 494 -6.01 -9.70 30.95
N MET A 495 -4.96 -9.08 30.40
CA MET A 495 -4.55 -7.73 30.82
C MET A 495 -5.67 -6.71 30.66
N LEU A 496 -6.40 -6.72 29.54
CA LEU A 496 -7.56 -5.83 29.34
C LEU A 496 -8.68 -6.09 30.37
N SER A 497 -9.01 -7.35 30.64
CA SER A 497 -10.02 -7.72 31.65
C SER A 497 -9.60 -7.34 33.07
N ASP A 498 -8.30 -7.41 33.38
CA ASP A 498 -7.74 -7.06 34.69
C ASP A 498 -7.63 -5.52 34.88
N LEU A 499 -7.74 -4.74 33.80
CA LEU A 499 -7.76 -3.28 33.85
C LEU A 499 -9.17 -2.75 34.20
N GLY A 500 -9.33 -2.17 35.38
CA GLY A 500 -10.49 -1.36 35.75
C GLY A 500 -11.79 -2.16 35.96
N CYS A 501 -12.90 -1.63 35.47
CA CYS A 501 -14.26 -2.16 35.70
C CYS A 501 -14.84 -2.96 34.51
N PHE A 502 -13.97 -3.52 33.65
CA PHE A 502 -14.37 -4.11 32.36
C PHE A 502 -15.48 -5.18 32.51
N ARG A 503 -15.30 -6.13 33.45
CA ARG A 503 -16.28 -7.19 33.71
C ARG A 503 -17.57 -6.67 34.34
N ASP A 504 -17.44 -5.80 35.33
CA ASP A 504 -18.59 -5.27 36.08
C ASP A 504 -19.51 -4.46 35.15
N ARG A 505 -18.93 -3.69 34.24
CA ARG A 505 -19.69 -2.86 33.30
C ARG A 505 -20.34 -3.69 32.18
N LEU A 506 -19.72 -4.78 31.71
CA LEU A 506 -20.39 -5.76 30.82
C LEU A 506 -21.60 -6.40 31.51
N ALA A 507 -21.47 -6.76 32.79
CA ALA A 507 -22.54 -7.39 33.55
C ALA A 507 -23.77 -6.49 33.71
N MET A 508 -23.61 -5.16 33.77
CA MET A 508 -24.73 -4.20 33.79
C MET A 508 -25.59 -4.23 32.51
N TYR A 509 -25.04 -4.71 31.40
CA TYR A 509 -25.77 -4.97 30.16
C TYR A 509 -26.30 -6.41 30.07
N ASN A 510 -26.21 -7.19 31.15
CA ASN A 510 -26.50 -8.63 31.18
C ASN A 510 -25.68 -9.41 30.15
N LEU A 511 -24.42 -9.01 29.92
CA LEU A 511 -23.49 -9.66 29.00
C LEU A 511 -22.23 -10.13 29.72
N SER A 512 -21.61 -11.20 29.24
CA SER A 512 -20.27 -11.63 29.64
C SER A 512 -19.50 -12.21 28.45
N ILE A 513 -18.18 -12.30 28.58
CA ILE A 513 -17.32 -12.92 27.56
C ILE A 513 -16.71 -14.17 28.19
N GLU A 514 -16.74 -15.29 27.48
CA GLU A 514 -16.05 -16.51 27.92
C GLU A 514 -14.53 -16.27 27.93
N GLU A 515 -13.91 -16.23 29.12
CA GLU A 515 -12.49 -15.88 29.24
C GLU A 515 -11.55 -17.10 29.29
N LYS A 516 -12.05 -18.29 29.66
CA LYS A 516 -11.18 -19.45 29.93
C LYS A 516 -10.81 -20.20 28.67
N LYS A 517 -11.69 -20.20 27.67
CA LYS A 517 -11.49 -20.95 26.42
C LYS A 517 -11.68 -20.05 25.21
N THR A 518 -10.70 -20.08 24.32
CA THR A 518 -10.89 -19.60 22.94
C THR A 518 -11.74 -20.60 22.17
N THR A 519 -12.54 -20.12 21.23
CA THR A 519 -13.32 -20.99 20.36
C THR A 519 -12.40 -21.87 19.53
N GLU A 520 -12.70 -23.16 19.45
CA GLU A 520 -12.05 -24.10 18.54
C GLU A 520 -13.02 -24.42 17.40
N VAL A 521 -12.52 -24.34 16.17
CA VAL A 521 -13.33 -24.61 14.98
C VAL A 521 -12.78 -25.84 14.29
N LYS A 522 -13.69 -26.72 13.85
CA LYS A 522 -13.34 -27.86 12.99
C LYS A 522 -13.01 -27.32 11.59
N ALA A 523 -11.76 -27.46 11.18
CA ALA A 523 -11.25 -27.04 9.88
C ALA A 523 -10.99 -28.25 8.98
N LYS A 524 -11.15 -28.04 7.67
CA LYS A 524 -10.80 -29.02 6.63
C LYS A 524 -9.60 -28.53 5.84
N VAL A 525 -8.60 -29.41 5.67
CA VAL A 525 -7.50 -29.15 4.75
C VAL A 525 -7.93 -29.57 3.35
N LEU A 526 -8.05 -28.60 2.43
CA LEU A 526 -8.44 -28.88 1.05
C LEU A 526 -7.40 -29.76 0.34
N SER A 527 -7.87 -30.54 -0.64
CA SER A 527 -7.00 -31.30 -1.54
C SER A 527 -6.09 -30.34 -2.30
N VAL A 528 -4.81 -30.68 -2.37
CA VAL A 528 -3.81 -29.85 -3.05
C VAL A 528 -3.90 -30.11 -4.57
N PRO A 529 -4.00 -29.07 -5.42
CA PRO A 529 -3.92 -29.26 -6.87
C PRO A 529 -2.50 -29.68 -7.27
N GLU A 530 -2.38 -30.58 -8.25
CA GLU A 530 -1.11 -31.15 -8.68
C GLU A 530 -0.72 -30.62 -10.07
N PRO A 531 0.01 -29.49 -10.17
CA PRO A 531 0.41 -28.93 -11.45
C PRO A 531 1.31 -29.90 -12.24
N GLU A 532 1.02 -30.03 -13.53
CA GLU A 532 1.76 -30.85 -14.47
C GLU A 532 2.63 -30.00 -15.41
N PHE A 533 3.93 -30.31 -15.48
CA PHE A 533 4.91 -29.58 -16.28
C PHE A 533 5.14 -30.24 -17.66
N GLY A 534 5.82 -29.54 -18.56
CA GLY A 534 6.01 -29.98 -19.96
C GLY A 534 6.77 -31.29 -20.13
N ASN A 535 7.56 -31.67 -19.12
CA ASN A 535 8.27 -32.96 -19.06
C ASN A 535 7.46 -34.08 -18.38
N GLY A 536 6.14 -33.92 -18.20
CA GLY A 536 5.25 -34.91 -17.58
C GLY A 536 5.36 -35.01 -16.06
N ILE A 537 6.19 -34.17 -15.42
CA ILE A 537 6.33 -34.16 -13.96
C ILE A 537 5.08 -33.51 -13.36
N LYS A 538 4.30 -34.31 -12.62
CA LYS A 538 3.27 -33.83 -11.71
C LYS A 538 3.88 -33.53 -10.36
N VAL A 539 3.62 -32.33 -9.86
CA VAL A 539 4.15 -31.87 -8.58
C VAL A 539 3.03 -31.83 -7.60
N ARG A 540 3.22 -32.43 -6.43
CA ARG A 540 2.32 -32.25 -5.30
C ARG A 540 2.90 -31.18 -4.37
N PRO A 541 2.32 -29.96 -4.33
CA PRO A 541 2.78 -28.92 -3.43
C PRO A 541 2.80 -29.39 -1.97
N THR A 542 3.85 -29.03 -1.25
CA THR A 542 4.00 -29.30 0.18
C THR A 542 3.99 -27.98 0.92
N ASN A 543 3.10 -27.83 1.91
CA ASN A 543 2.91 -26.56 2.63
C ASN A 543 2.64 -25.36 1.70
N GLY A 544 1.90 -25.58 0.61
CA GLY A 544 1.59 -24.52 -0.36
C GLY A 544 2.77 -24.08 -1.23
N ALA A 545 3.88 -24.83 -1.23
CA ALA A 545 5.07 -24.51 -2.00
C ALA A 545 5.57 -25.71 -2.81
N PHE A 546 6.23 -25.40 -3.92
CA PHE A 546 7.00 -26.35 -4.73
C PHE A 546 8.19 -25.65 -5.39
N THR A 547 9.13 -26.43 -5.92
CA THR A 547 10.29 -25.91 -6.63
C THR A 547 10.15 -26.11 -8.13
N LEU A 548 10.74 -25.23 -8.94
CA LEU A 548 10.82 -25.37 -10.39
C LEU A 548 12.06 -26.15 -10.86
N GLN A 549 12.85 -26.68 -9.93
CA GLN A 549 14.05 -27.45 -10.27
C GLN A 549 13.67 -28.68 -11.11
N ASN A 550 14.38 -28.88 -12.23
CA ASN A 550 14.17 -29.95 -13.21
C ASN A 550 12.77 -29.97 -13.83
N LYS A 551 12.11 -28.81 -13.97
CA LYS A 551 10.76 -28.70 -14.55
C LYS A 551 10.76 -27.75 -15.73
N ILE A 552 10.26 -28.25 -16.86
CA ILE A 552 10.12 -27.52 -18.11
C ILE A 552 8.71 -26.94 -18.16
N PHE A 553 8.56 -25.71 -18.65
CA PHE A 553 7.22 -25.11 -18.78
C PHE A 553 6.32 -25.96 -19.68
N ALA A 554 5.03 -26.04 -19.34
CA ALA A 554 4.07 -26.87 -20.07
C ALA A 554 3.92 -26.47 -21.55
N LYS A 555 3.99 -25.17 -21.84
CA LYS A 555 4.17 -24.61 -23.17
C LYS A 555 5.10 -23.41 -23.01
N PRO A 556 6.40 -23.53 -23.31
CA PRO A 556 7.33 -22.43 -23.15
C PRO A 556 7.10 -21.34 -24.21
N ALA A 557 7.40 -20.10 -23.84
CA ALA A 557 7.41 -18.96 -24.77
C ALA A 557 8.65 -18.97 -25.66
N THR A 558 8.65 -18.13 -26.69
CA THR A 558 9.82 -17.86 -27.54
C THR A 558 10.40 -16.49 -27.23
N LEU A 559 11.72 -16.39 -27.15
CA LEU A 559 12.47 -15.13 -27.05
C LEU A 559 13.17 -14.87 -28.39
N ASN A 560 12.48 -14.20 -29.31
CA ASN A 560 13.01 -13.88 -30.64
C ASN A 560 14.00 -12.72 -30.57
N SER A 561 13.70 -11.68 -29.79
CA SER A 561 14.57 -10.51 -29.65
C SER A 561 14.68 -9.99 -28.23
N LEU A 562 15.89 -9.54 -27.86
CA LEU A 562 16.23 -9.06 -26.53
C LEU A 562 16.98 -7.73 -26.62
N ALA A 563 16.57 -6.74 -25.83
CA ALA A 563 17.39 -5.58 -25.49
C ALA A 563 17.87 -5.67 -24.04
N VAL A 564 19.04 -5.13 -23.75
CA VAL A 564 19.59 -5.06 -22.39
C VAL A 564 19.90 -3.62 -22.03
N VAL A 565 19.45 -3.20 -20.85
CA VAL A 565 19.84 -1.92 -20.24
C VAL A 565 20.64 -2.21 -18.99
N ASP A 566 21.86 -1.69 -18.93
CA ASP A 566 22.78 -1.91 -17.82
C ASP A 566 22.98 -0.62 -17.00
N PHE A 567 22.29 -0.53 -15.87
CA PHE A 567 22.52 0.50 -14.84
C PHE A 567 23.48 0.03 -13.75
N SER A 568 24.08 -1.15 -13.86
CA SER A 568 24.84 -1.73 -12.77
C SER A 568 26.23 -1.13 -12.56
N GLY A 569 26.78 -0.49 -13.60
CA GLY A 569 28.16 0.00 -13.60
C GLY A 569 29.22 -1.11 -13.61
N ASN A 570 28.83 -2.38 -13.80
CA ASN A 570 29.75 -3.52 -13.84
C ASN A 570 29.43 -4.45 -15.01
N GLN A 571 30.13 -4.23 -16.13
CA GLN A 571 29.93 -4.99 -17.37
C GLN A 571 30.06 -6.51 -17.17
N LEU A 572 31.14 -6.98 -16.55
CA LEU A 572 31.41 -8.41 -16.43
C LEU A 572 30.30 -9.15 -15.68
N VAL A 573 29.78 -8.56 -14.60
CA VAL A 573 28.74 -9.18 -13.79
C VAL A 573 27.36 -9.02 -14.45
N CYS A 574 27.11 -7.91 -15.15
CA CYS A 574 25.93 -7.75 -15.98
C CYS A 574 25.87 -8.85 -17.05
N ASP A 575 26.96 -9.04 -17.80
CA ASP A 575 27.06 -10.04 -18.86
C ASP A 575 26.89 -11.46 -18.30
N GLU A 576 27.47 -11.76 -17.13
CA GLU A 576 27.24 -13.03 -16.41
C GLU A 576 25.76 -13.23 -16.03
N LEU A 577 25.10 -12.19 -15.49
CA LEU A 577 23.70 -12.25 -15.09
C LEU A 577 22.81 -12.54 -16.29
N VAL A 578 22.95 -11.75 -17.36
CA VAL A 578 22.15 -11.91 -18.58
C VAL A 578 22.39 -13.29 -19.20
N GLY A 579 23.66 -13.69 -19.34
CA GLY A 579 24.01 -15.01 -19.87
C GLY A 579 23.41 -16.15 -19.05
N THR A 580 23.52 -16.09 -17.71
CA THR A 580 22.94 -17.11 -16.82
C THR A 580 21.42 -17.16 -16.91
N VAL A 581 20.75 -16.01 -17.04
CA VAL A 581 19.29 -15.94 -17.17
C VAL A 581 18.82 -16.57 -18.47
N CYS A 582 19.43 -16.21 -19.61
CA CYS A 582 19.10 -16.80 -20.91
C CYS A 582 19.40 -18.30 -20.94
N GLN A 583 20.54 -18.73 -20.39
CA GLN A 583 20.89 -20.15 -20.31
C GLN A 583 19.88 -20.96 -19.50
N VAL A 584 19.50 -20.46 -18.31
CA VAL A 584 18.52 -21.16 -17.46
C VAL A 584 17.12 -21.16 -18.08
N ALA A 585 16.73 -20.05 -18.70
CA ALA A 585 15.46 -19.95 -19.43
C ALA A 585 15.35 -21.04 -20.51
N GLU A 586 16.38 -21.21 -21.32
CA GLU A 586 16.43 -22.20 -22.38
C GLU A 586 16.65 -23.63 -21.85
N GLU A 587 17.81 -23.91 -21.26
CA GLU A 587 18.25 -25.28 -20.97
C GLU A 587 17.45 -25.95 -19.85
N LYS A 588 16.89 -25.18 -18.90
CA LYS A 588 16.20 -25.74 -17.73
C LYS A 588 14.69 -25.64 -17.83
N HIS A 589 14.17 -24.63 -18.52
CA HIS A 589 12.74 -24.34 -18.57
C HIS A 589 12.12 -24.37 -19.97
N GLY A 590 12.94 -24.52 -21.01
CA GLY A 590 12.49 -24.75 -22.38
C GLY A 590 12.06 -23.50 -23.14
N ILE A 591 12.30 -22.28 -22.62
CA ILE A 591 12.08 -21.05 -23.40
C ILE A 591 12.89 -21.15 -24.69
N LEU A 592 12.22 -21.04 -25.83
CA LEU A 592 12.84 -21.19 -27.13
C LEU A 592 13.63 -19.93 -27.46
N ILE A 593 14.94 -20.04 -27.66
CA ILE A 593 15.78 -18.95 -28.15
C ILE A 593 16.24 -19.33 -29.56
N PRO A 594 15.78 -18.65 -30.63
CA PRO A 594 16.17 -18.99 -31.99
C PRO A 594 17.69 -18.94 -32.19
N SER A 595 18.23 -19.83 -33.05
CA SER A 595 19.67 -19.91 -33.36
C SER A 595 20.30 -18.57 -33.71
N ILE A 596 19.54 -17.72 -34.40
CA ILE A 596 20.01 -16.42 -34.85
C ILE A 596 20.13 -15.43 -33.67
N THR A 597 19.14 -15.43 -32.78
CA THR A 597 19.14 -14.70 -31.53
C THR A 597 20.32 -15.14 -30.65
N LYS A 598 20.56 -16.45 -30.53
CA LYS A 598 21.77 -16.97 -29.85
C LYS A 598 23.05 -16.41 -30.44
N THR A 599 23.14 -16.34 -31.77
CA THR A 599 24.32 -15.83 -32.48
C THR A 599 24.57 -14.36 -32.15
N ILE A 600 23.51 -13.53 -32.16
CA ILE A 600 23.58 -12.11 -31.76
C ILE A 600 24.00 -11.99 -30.29
N LEU A 601 23.43 -12.81 -29.41
CA LEU A 601 23.70 -12.79 -27.96
C LEU A 601 25.11 -13.29 -27.58
N ARG A 602 25.85 -13.95 -28.47
CA ARG A 602 27.28 -14.27 -28.24
C ARG A 602 28.12 -13.02 -27.97
N ARG A 603 27.70 -11.87 -28.49
CA ARG A 603 28.27 -10.56 -28.17
C ARG A 603 27.15 -9.66 -27.61
N LEU A 604 26.92 -9.75 -26.31
CA LEU A 604 25.86 -8.99 -25.62
C LEU A 604 25.91 -7.49 -25.87
N ASP A 605 27.10 -6.91 -26.13
CA ASP A 605 27.24 -5.50 -26.47
C ASP A 605 26.40 -5.10 -27.70
N ASN A 606 26.11 -6.02 -28.63
CA ASN A 606 25.24 -5.77 -29.78
C ASN A 606 23.85 -5.26 -29.37
N VAL A 607 23.33 -5.73 -28.24
CA VAL A 607 21.97 -5.44 -27.76
C VAL A 607 21.94 -4.73 -26.41
N THR A 608 23.11 -4.40 -25.85
CA THR A 608 23.24 -3.79 -24.54
C THR A 608 23.53 -2.30 -24.64
N LYS A 609 22.72 -1.47 -23.98
CA LYS A 609 23.07 -0.08 -23.68
C LYS A 609 23.47 0.04 -22.22
N ARG A 610 24.71 0.47 -21.99
CA ARG A 610 25.26 0.73 -20.66
C ARG A 610 25.07 2.19 -20.26
N TYR A 611 24.77 2.39 -18.98
CA TYR A 611 24.64 3.71 -18.40
C TYR A 611 26.00 4.30 -18.04
N GLU A 612 26.27 5.51 -18.53
CA GLU A 612 27.55 6.23 -18.35
C GLU A 612 27.37 7.62 -17.71
N GLY A 613 26.13 7.99 -17.37
CA GLY A 613 25.79 9.32 -16.87
C GLY A 613 26.00 9.51 -15.36
N ARG A 614 25.55 10.67 -14.86
CA ARG A 614 25.58 11.02 -13.42
C ARG A 614 24.23 10.94 -12.71
N ASN A 615 23.10 11.14 -13.41
CA ASN A 615 21.75 10.97 -12.85
C ASN A 615 20.94 9.89 -13.58
N MET A 616 20.92 8.68 -13.01
CA MET A 616 20.28 7.51 -13.64
C MET A 616 18.79 7.69 -13.92
N ALA A 617 18.08 8.48 -13.09
CA ALA A 617 16.65 8.69 -13.28
C ALA A 617 16.40 9.59 -14.49
N ASP A 618 16.97 10.80 -14.51
CA ASP A 618 16.75 11.76 -15.61
C ASP A 618 17.16 11.20 -16.97
N ASP A 619 18.20 10.37 -16.99
CA ASP A 619 18.76 9.80 -18.22
C ASP A 619 18.03 8.52 -18.69
N ALA A 620 17.19 7.88 -17.86
CA ALA A 620 16.67 6.53 -18.13
C ALA A 620 15.91 6.42 -19.45
N LEU A 621 15.15 7.46 -19.83
CA LEU A 621 14.44 7.53 -21.11
C LEU A 621 15.40 7.46 -22.30
N SER A 622 16.49 8.23 -22.25
CA SER A 622 17.50 8.23 -23.32
C SER A 622 18.19 6.86 -23.44
N VAL A 623 18.49 6.23 -22.30
CA VAL A 623 19.19 4.94 -22.23
C VAL A 623 18.29 3.82 -22.76
N ILE A 624 17.01 3.81 -22.37
CA ILE A 624 16.02 2.83 -22.83
C ILE A 624 15.78 2.98 -24.34
N LYS A 625 15.59 4.20 -24.84
CA LYS A 625 15.45 4.45 -26.29
C LYS A 625 16.66 3.93 -27.07
N CYS A 626 17.86 4.23 -26.59
CA CYS A 626 19.09 3.75 -27.21
C CYS A 626 19.23 2.21 -27.15
N ALA A 627 18.76 1.55 -26.09
CA ALA A 627 18.73 0.08 -26.03
C ALA A 627 17.77 -0.53 -27.06
N ILE A 628 16.59 0.09 -27.25
CA ILE A 628 15.62 -0.30 -28.28
C ILE A 628 16.22 -0.11 -29.67
N GLU A 629 16.89 1.01 -29.92
CA GLU A 629 17.60 1.28 -31.18
C GLU A 629 18.71 0.26 -31.44
N ARG A 630 19.50 -0.13 -30.42
CA ARG A 630 20.52 -1.19 -30.57
C ARG A 630 19.90 -2.54 -30.92
N ALA A 631 18.78 -2.90 -30.29
CA ALA A 631 18.05 -4.10 -30.66
C ALA A 631 17.55 -4.02 -32.11
N ARG A 632 16.97 -2.89 -32.53
CA ARG A 632 16.60 -2.65 -33.93
C ARG A 632 17.80 -2.82 -34.86
N ASP A 633 18.94 -2.22 -34.54
CA ASP A 633 20.13 -2.35 -35.37
C ASP A 633 20.63 -3.79 -35.48
N ALA A 634 20.52 -4.58 -34.41
CA ALA A 634 20.93 -5.98 -34.39
C ALA A 634 19.94 -6.90 -35.14
N TYR A 635 18.63 -6.78 -34.87
CA TYR A 635 17.60 -7.72 -35.34
C TYR A 635 16.90 -7.30 -36.63
N ILE A 636 16.79 -6.00 -36.91
CA ILE A 636 16.09 -5.46 -38.10
C ILE A 636 17.10 -5.04 -39.16
N CYS A 637 18.15 -4.31 -38.77
CA CYS A 637 19.14 -3.79 -39.73
C CYS A 637 20.29 -4.75 -40.07
N ASP A 638 20.37 -5.90 -39.40
CA ASP A 638 21.50 -6.85 -39.48
C ASP A 638 22.88 -6.21 -39.26
N SER A 639 23.02 -5.26 -38.34
CA SER A 639 24.32 -4.62 -38.07
C SER A 639 25.41 -5.61 -37.64
N THR A 640 25.02 -6.81 -37.20
CA THR A 640 25.93 -7.90 -36.82
C THR A 640 26.38 -8.76 -38.01
N GLY A 641 25.67 -8.69 -39.14
CA GLY A 641 25.86 -9.56 -40.32
C GLY A 641 25.38 -11.00 -40.14
N ALA A 642 24.71 -11.30 -39.02
CA ALA A 642 24.32 -12.67 -38.68
C ALA A 642 23.29 -13.23 -39.66
N PHE A 643 22.35 -12.42 -40.16
CA PHE A 643 21.35 -12.90 -41.13
C PHE A 643 22.00 -13.23 -42.47
N TRP A 644 22.85 -12.33 -42.98
CA TRP A 644 23.55 -12.55 -44.25
C TRP A 644 24.55 -13.70 -44.22
N GLU A 645 25.34 -13.84 -43.15
CA GLU A 645 26.31 -14.94 -42.98
C GLU A 645 25.62 -16.31 -42.91
N LYS A 646 24.41 -16.35 -42.35
CA LYS A 646 23.66 -17.59 -42.12
C LYS A 646 22.56 -17.84 -43.15
N HIS A 647 22.33 -16.90 -44.07
CA HIS A 647 21.33 -16.98 -45.12
C HIS A 647 19.87 -17.12 -44.61
N VAL A 648 19.57 -16.56 -43.44
CA VAL A 648 18.25 -16.62 -42.78
C VAL A 648 17.75 -15.24 -42.39
N TRP A 649 16.50 -15.12 -41.96
CA TRP A 649 15.86 -13.86 -41.59
C TRP A 649 15.38 -13.85 -40.14
N PHE A 650 15.18 -12.64 -39.60
CA PHE A 650 14.60 -12.46 -38.28
C PHE A 650 13.09 -12.68 -38.33
N GLU A 651 12.61 -13.67 -37.58
CA GLU A 651 11.20 -13.97 -37.44
C GLU A 651 10.61 -13.22 -36.24
N THR A 652 9.53 -12.48 -36.47
CA THR A 652 8.83 -11.71 -35.43
C THR A 652 7.37 -11.49 -35.83
N THR A 653 6.69 -10.59 -35.12
CA THR A 653 5.35 -10.12 -35.46
C THR A 653 5.34 -8.63 -35.82
N CYS A 654 4.33 -8.21 -36.58
CA CYS A 654 4.07 -6.81 -36.86
C CYS A 654 2.56 -6.53 -36.97
N PHE A 655 2.19 -5.26 -36.92
CA PHE A 655 0.80 -4.81 -37.03
C PHE A 655 0.72 -3.47 -37.77
N LEU A 656 -0.44 -3.19 -38.35
CA LEU A 656 -0.70 -2.01 -39.17
C LEU A 656 -1.43 -0.94 -38.35
N GLY A 657 -0.77 0.19 -38.06
CA GLY A 657 -1.39 1.30 -37.32
C GLY A 657 -1.97 0.88 -35.96
N ASP A 658 -3.26 1.17 -35.74
CA ASP A 658 -4.03 0.79 -34.54
C ASP A 658 -4.83 -0.51 -34.73
N GLU A 659 -4.56 -1.31 -35.77
CA GLU A 659 -5.25 -2.59 -35.95
C GLU A 659 -4.90 -3.57 -34.82
N GLU A 660 -5.92 -4.28 -34.31
CA GLU A 660 -5.74 -5.32 -33.28
C GLU A 660 -5.11 -6.61 -33.83
N LYS A 661 -4.97 -6.72 -35.16
CA LYS A 661 -4.49 -7.94 -35.81
C LYS A 661 -2.96 -7.97 -35.85
N ILE A 662 -2.40 -8.97 -35.19
CA ILE A 662 -0.96 -9.27 -35.18
C ILE A 662 -0.66 -10.23 -36.33
N HIS A 663 0.37 -9.92 -37.12
CA HIS A 663 0.81 -10.73 -38.25
C HIS A 663 2.21 -11.28 -38.00
N LYS A 664 2.37 -12.59 -38.18
CA LYS A 664 3.69 -13.23 -38.21
C LYS A 664 4.44 -12.85 -39.48
N CYS A 665 5.71 -12.48 -39.36
CA CYS A 665 6.50 -12.03 -40.49
C CYS A 665 8.01 -12.37 -40.36
N LEU A 666 8.69 -12.35 -41.50
CA LEU A 666 10.15 -12.33 -41.60
C LEU A 666 10.61 -10.92 -41.98
N ILE A 667 11.66 -10.45 -41.31
CA ILE A 667 12.27 -9.15 -41.58
C ILE A 667 13.41 -9.33 -42.58
N LEU A 668 13.29 -8.61 -43.70
CA LEU A 668 14.31 -8.50 -44.73
C LEU A 668 15.16 -7.26 -44.40
N PRO A 669 16.46 -7.41 -44.08
CA PRO A 669 17.31 -6.27 -43.76
C PRO A 669 17.31 -5.23 -44.88
N PRO A 670 17.44 -3.93 -44.55
CA PRO A 670 17.48 -2.87 -45.55
C PRO A 670 18.63 -3.11 -46.53
N ALA A 671 18.36 -2.97 -47.83
CA ALA A 671 19.42 -2.89 -48.82
C ALA A 671 20.26 -1.62 -48.62
N SER A 672 21.50 -1.58 -49.10
CA SER A 672 22.37 -0.39 -49.00
C SER A 672 21.77 0.89 -49.58
N THR A 673 20.75 0.77 -50.44
CA THR A 673 20.02 1.86 -51.09
C THR A 673 18.68 2.22 -50.42
N SER A 674 18.21 1.45 -49.44
CA SER A 674 16.95 1.67 -48.71
C SER A 674 17.21 1.98 -47.25
N ASN A 675 16.53 2.98 -46.70
CA ASN A 675 16.57 3.29 -45.27
C ASN A 675 15.63 2.43 -44.42
N TYR A 676 14.87 1.53 -45.04
CA TYR A 676 13.78 0.78 -44.39
C TYR A 676 13.92 -0.71 -44.62
N ALA A 677 13.67 -1.49 -43.57
CA ALA A 677 13.56 -2.94 -43.64
C ALA A 677 12.29 -3.38 -44.39
N GLY A 678 12.44 -4.43 -45.19
CA GLY A 678 11.33 -5.10 -45.86
C GLY A 678 10.66 -6.12 -44.94
N ILE A 679 9.39 -6.41 -45.21
CA ILE A 679 8.59 -7.35 -44.42
C ILE A 679 8.02 -8.40 -45.36
N MET A 680 8.16 -9.66 -44.96
CA MET A 680 7.64 -10.81 -45.70
C MET A 680 6.63 -11.56 -44.83
N PHE A 681 5.39 -11.64 -45.30
CA PHE A 681 4.33 -12.41 -44.66
C PHE A 681 4.32 -13.85 -45.17
N ASP A 682 3.62 -14.73 -44.44
CA ASP A 682 3.35 -16.08 -44.92
C ASP A 682 2.61 -16.04 -46.28
N SER A 683 2.63 -17.14 -47.02
CA SER A 683 2.05 -17.20 -48.37
C SER A 683 0.52 -17.18 -48.38
N SER A 684 -0.15 -16.94 -47.24
CA SER A 684 -1.60 -16.99 -47.12
C SER A 684 -2.24 -15.58 -47.27
N GLY A 685 -3.21 -15.47 -48.18
CA GLY A 685 -4.00 -14.24 -48.39
C GLY A 685 -3.40 -13.21 -49.36
N ASP A 686 -4.00 -12.02 -49.39
CA ASP A 686 -3.72 -10.97 -50.39
C ASP A 686 -2.38 -10.22 -50.20
N ILE A 687 -1.64 -10.51 -49.12
CA ILE A 687 -0.35 -9.88 -48.75
C ILE A 687 0.86 -10.80 -49.00
N GLY A 688 0.68 -11.87 -49.78
CA GLY A 688 1.68 -12.93 -49.94
C GLY A 688 2.87 -12.60 -50.86
N PHE A 689 2.87 -11.48 -51.58
CA PHE A 689 4.01 -11.07 -52.40
C PHE A 689 4.99 -10.22 -51.59
N THR A 690 6.28 -10.34 -51.89
CA THR A 690 7.35 -9.72 -51.10
C THR A 690 7.92 -8.46 -51.75
N HIS A 691 7.90 -8.41 -53.08
CA HIS A 691 8.53 -7.35 -53.85
C HIS A 691 7.71 -6.98 -55.09
N TYR A 692 7.80 -5.71 -55.47
CA TYR A 692 7.48 -5.25 -56.81
C TYR A 692 8.77 -5.23 -57.63
N ILE A 693 8.89 -6.10 -58.63
CA ILE A 693 10.11 -6.20 -59.44
C ILE A 693 9.87 -5.70 -60.87
N THR A 694 10.89 -5.04 -61.43
CA THR A 694 11.00 -4.74 -62.85
C THR A 694 12.15 -5.57 -63.42
N THR A 695 11.85 -6.49 -64.34
CA THR A 695 12.85 -7.33 -65.02
C THR A 695 13.68 -6.51 -66.00
N ALA A 696 14.85 -7.04 -66.41
CA ALA A 696 15.74 -6.37 -67.36
C ALA A 696 15.09 -6.04 -68.73
N ASP A 697 14.05 -6.78 -69.12
CA ASP A 697 13.23 -6.52 -70.32
C ASP A 697 12.12 -5.46 -70.10
N GLY A 698 12.06 -4.83 -68.92
CA GLY A 698 11.15 -3.73 -68.58
C GLY A 698 9.77 -4.17 -68.09
N ARG A 699 9.49 -5.47 -67.92
CA ARG A 699 8.21 -5.96 -67.40
C ARG A 699 8.13 -5.79 -65.89
N LYS A 700 6.96 -5.40 -65.39
CA LYS A 700 6.67 -5.28 -63.95
C LYS A 700 5.86 -6.47 -63.49
N CYS A 701 6.27 -7.14 -62.40
CA CYS A 701 5.51 -8.22 -61.78
C CYS A 701 5.56 -8.11 -60.25
N ASN A 702 4.54 -8.63 -59.58
CA ASN A 702 4.59 -8.89 -58.14
C ASN A 702 5.32 -10.22 -57.94
N ALA A 703 6.27 -10.26 -57.00
CA ALA A 703 7.09 -11.45 -56.80
C ALA A 703 7.31 -11.83 -55.34
N ARG A 704 7.46 -13.13 -55.10
CA ARG A 704 7.80 -13.71 -53.79
C ARG A 704 9.25 -14.15 -53.78
N LEU A 705 10.00 -13.72 -52.77
CA LEU A 705 11.38 -14.15 -52.53
C LEU A 705 11.40 -15.65 -52.19
N LYS A 706 12.28 -16.39 -52.84
CA LYS A 706 12.47 -17.83 -52.66
C LYS A 706 13.95 -18.17 -52.44
N VAL A 707 14.21 -19.25 -51.71
CA VAL A 707 15.54 -19.81 -51.46
C VAL A 707 15.78 -20.98 -52.40
N LYS A 708 16.95 -21.00 -53.03
CA LYS A 708 17.45 -22.15 -53.78
C LYS A 708 18.40 -22.96 -52.93
N ILE A 709 18.23 -24.27 -52.97
CA ILE A 709 19.10 -25.24 -52.31
C ILE A 709 19.97 -25.98 -53.34
N LYS A 710 21.03 -26.65 -52.89
CA LYS A 710 21.96 -27.39 -53.76
C LYS A 710 21.45 -28.80 -54.08
N GLU A 711 20.66 -29.37 -53.18
CA GLU A 711 20.23 -30.77 -53.21
C GLU A 711 19.07 -31.02 -54.18
N ALA A 712 18.32 -29.98 -54.54
CA ALA A 712 17.23 -30.05 -55.50
C ALA A 712 17.00 -28.68 -56.16
N ASP A 713 16.50 -28.67 -57.40
CA ASP A 713 16.03 -27.45 -58.10
C ASP A 713 14.67 -26.95 -57.55
N THR A 714 14.33 -27.32 -56.31
CA THR A 714 13.08 -26.93 -55.66
C THR A 714 13.25 -25.56 -55.02
N LEU A 715 12.28 -24.68 -55.23
CA LEU A 715 12.21 -23.38 -54.58
C LEU A 715 11.60 -23.52 -53.19
N ILE A 716 12.37 -23.16 -52.17
CA ILE A 716 11.94 -23.21 -50.77
C ILE A 716 11.43 -21.83 -50.36
N ASP A 717 10.33 -21.79 -49.62
CA ASP A 717 9.86 -20.57 -49.01
C ASP A 717 10.78 -20.17 -47.84
N PRO A 718 11.16 -18.89 -47.69
CA PRO A 718 11.92 -18.40 -46.54
C PRO A 718 11.40 -18.83 -45.16
N PHE A 719 10.08 -19.04 -44.98
CA PHE A 719 9.52 -19.57 -43.73
C PHE A 719 9.87 -21.05 -43.48
N ASP A 720 10.16 -21.79 -44.54
CA ASP A 720 10.52 -23.20 -44.53
C ASP A 720 12.04 -23.40 -44.59
N PHE A 721 12.83 -22.36 -44.27
CA PHE A 721 14.28 -22.36 -44.28
C PHE A 721 14.84 -21.79 -42.97
N ARG A 722 15.80 -22.48 -42.33
CA ARG A 722 16.39 -22.05 -41.05
C ARG A 722 17.86 -22.40 -40.93
N TYR A 723 18.53 -21.77 -39.96
CA TYR A 723 19.92 -22.08 -39.57
C TYR A 723 19.91 -22.81 -38.24
N ASN A 724 20.53 -24.00 -38.21
CA ASN A 724 20.68 -24.76 -36.99
C ASN A 724 22.06 -24.50 -36.38
N SER A 725 22.09 -23.80 -35.23
CA SER A 725 23.33 -23.43 -34.57
C SER A 725 24.08 -24.62 -33.92
N ASP A 726 23.41 -25.75 -33.69
CA ASP A 726 24.00 -26.92 -33.03
C ASP A 726 24.85 -27.74 -34.00
N ASN A 727 24.39 -27.90 -35.25
CA ASN A 727 25.15 -28.60 -36.30
C ASN A 727 25.90 -27.64 -37.24
N GLY A 728 25.56 -26.35 -37.26
CA GLY A 728 26.20 -25.34 -38.09
C GLY A 728 25.76 -25.32 -39.55
N TYR A 729 24.67 -26.00 -39.91
CA TYR A 729 24.15 -26.11 -41.27
C TYR A 729 22.79 -25.40 -41.42
N ASN A 730 22.46 -25.06 -42.66
CA ASN A 730 21.12 -24.63 -43.02
C ASN A 730 20.22 -25.85 -43.18
N GLU A 731 18.95 -25.70 -42.85
CA GLU A 731 17.93 -26.73 -42.95
C GLU A 731 16.71 -26.19 -43.70
N ALA A 732 16.07 -27.04 -44.49
CA ALA A 732 14.81 -26.74 -45.17
C ALA A 732 13.77 -27.83 -44.88
N ILE A 733 12.49 -27.47 -44.94
CA ILE A 733 11.41 -28.46 -44.84
C ILE A 733 11.29 -29.22 -46.16
N TYR A 734 11.44 -30.55 -46.10
CA TYR A 734 11.22 -31.48 -47.20
C TYR A 734 10.42 -32.69 -46.68
N ASN A 735 9.31 -33.04 -47.34
CA ASN A 735 8.38 -34.09 -46.87
C ASN A 735 7.93 -33.94 -45.40
N ASN A 736 7.68 -32.70 -44.95
CA ASN A 736 7.34 -32.34 -43.57
C ASN A 736 8.45 -32.60 -42.52
N GLU A 737 9.70 -32.81 -42.94
CA GLU A 737 10.84 -32.93 -42.03
C GLU A 737 11.92 -31.87 -42.35
N TRP A 738 12.62 -31.40 -41.31
CA TRP A 738 13.76 -30.51 -41.48
C TRP A 738 14.99 -31.31 -41.88
N VAL A 739 15.55 -31.02 -43.04
CA VAL A 739 16.73 -31.72 -43.58
C VAL A 739 17.84 -30.70 -43.81
N SER A 740 19.09 -31.07 -43.50
CA SER A 740 20.25 -30.22 -43.78
C SER A 740 20.43 -30.05 -45.29
N VAL A 741 20.60 -28.80 -45.72
CA VAL A 741 20.68 -28.39 -47.12
C VAL A 741 21.81 -27.38 -47.34
N GLY A 742 22.40 -27.41 -48.52
CA GLY A 742 23.33 -26.41 -49.01
C GLY A 742 22.58 -25.23 -49.61
N PHE A 743 22.95 -24.01 -49.21
CA PHE A 743 22.44 -22.80 -49.83
C PHE A 743 23.01 -22.59 -51.25
N ASN A 744 22.16 -22.27 -52.23
CA ASN A 744 22.51 -22.06 -53.64
C ASN A 744 22.11 -20.67 -54.17
N GLY A 745 21.45 -19.83 -53.37
CA GLY A 745 21.12 -18.45 -53.75
C GLY A 745 19.67 -18.07 -53.49
N TYR A 746 19.32 -16.84 -53.84
CA TYR A 746 17.96 -16.29 -53.77
C TYR A 746 17.43 -15.99 -55.16
N CYS A 747 16.14 -16.23 -55.37
CA CYS A 747 15.43 -15.87 -56.60
C CYS A 747 14.01 -15.37 -56.28
N TYR A 748 13.30 -14.95 -57.33
CA TYR A 748 11.97 -14.37 -57.20
C TYR A 748 10.97 -15.16 -58.06
N GLU A 749 9.88 -15.61 -57.45
CA GLU A 749 8.75 -16.23 -58.14
C GLU A 749 7.69 -15.16 -58.43
N CYS A 750 7.51 -14.78 -59.69
CA CYS A 750 6.47 -13.84 -60.13
C CYS A 750 5.08 -14.47 -59.96
N SER A 751 4.05 -13.63 -59.83
CA SER A 751 2.64 -14.05 -59.75
C SER A 751 2.12 -14.82 -60.96
N ASP A 752 2.85 -14.82 -62.07
CA ASP A 752 2.54 -15.60 -63.29
C ASP A 752 3.33 -16.93 -63.39
N GLY A 753 4.02 -17.32 -62.31
CA GLY A 753 4.78 -18.56 -62.20
C GLY A 753 6.20 -18.49 -62.78
N ARG A 754 6.65 -17.35 -63.31
CA ARG A 754 8.02 -17.18 -63.80
C ARG A 754 9.00 -17.02 -62.64
N VAL A 755 10.15 -17.69 -62.74
CA VAL A 755 11.26 -17.54 -61.81
C VAL A 755 12.28 -16.57 -62.40
N VAL A 756 12.63 -15.53 -61.64
CA VAL A 756 13.56 -14.48 -62.03
C VAL A 756 14.76 -14.51 -61.08
N GLU A 757 15.97 -14.59 -61.65
CA GLU A 757 17.20 -14.51 -60.87
C GLU A 757 17.50 -13.07 -60.45
N LYS A 758 18.22 -12.90 -59.33
CA LYS A 758 18.61 -11.57 -58.84
C LYS A 758 19.38 -10.73 -59.88
N GLN A 759 20.16 -11.37 -60.75
CA GLN A 759 20.94 -10.71 -61.80
C GLN A 759 20.08 -10.14 -62.95
N ASP A 760 18.86 -10.66 -63.14
CA ASP A 760 17.97 -10.29 -64.24
C ASP A 760 16.93 -9.23 -63.82
N ILE A 761 17.11 -8.64 -62.64
CA ILE A 761 16.25 -7.60 -62.06
C ILE A 761 16.88 -6.23 -62.29
N ALA A 762 16.14 -5.35 -62.97
CA ALA A 762 16.54 -3.96 -63.18
C ALA A 762 16.22 -3.08 -61.95
N ASN A 763 15.08 -3.32 -61.30
CA ASN A 763 14.69 -2.65 -60.05
C ASN A 763 13.84 -3.57 -59.18
N SER A 764 13.97 -3.47 -57.85
CA SER A 764 13.14 -4.19 -56.87
C SER A 764 12.79 -3.28 -55.70
N GLU A 765 11.51 -3.20 -55.37
CA GLU A 765 11.01 -2.49 -54.19
C GLU A 765 10.27 -3.47 -53.27
N PHE A 766 10.39 -3.29 -51.95
CA PHE A 766 9.63 -4.10 -51.00
C PHE A 766 8.13 -3.81 -51.14
N ALA A 767 7.33 -4.89 -51.15
CA ALA A 767 5.87 -4.78 -51.14
C ALA A 767 5.33 -4.27 -49.80
N HIS A 768 6.00 -4.66 -48.71
CA HIS A 768 5.68 -4.29 -47.35
C HIS A 768 6.97 -3.88 -46.63
N SER A 769 6.91 -2.84 -45.81
CA SER A 769 8.09 -2.31 -45.13
C SER A 769 7.75 -1.73 -43.76
N GLU A 770 8.78 -1.47 -42.96
CA GLU A 770 8.65 -0.81 -41.64
C GLU A 770 8.12 0.65 -41.71
N ARG A 771 7.91 1.20 -42.92
CA ARG A 771 7.23 2.49 -43.10
C ARG A 771 5.76 2.42 -42.72
N ASP A 772 5.12 1.31 -43.10
CA ASP A 772 3.68 1.13 -42.98
C ASP A 772 3.35 0.25 -41.77
N TRP A 773 4.22 -0.71 -41.47
CA TRP A 773 4.02 -1.70 -40.42
C TRP A 773 4.92 -1.43 -39.22
N LYS A 774 4.34 -1.53 -38.03
CA LYS A 774 5.11 -1.49 -36.78
C LYS A 774 5.59 -2.89 -36.44
N ILE A 775 6.91 -3.08 -36.42
CA ILE A 775 7.57 -4.35 -36.09
C ILE A 775 7.68 -4.48 -34.57
N ASP A 776 7.36 -5.66 -34.04
CA ASP A 776 7.61 -6.00 -32.65
C ASP A 776 9.09 -6.34 -32.44
N CYS A 777 9.84 -5.38 -31.87
CA CYS A 777 11.24 -5.54 -31.51
C CYS A 777 11.65 -4.40 -30.55
N PRO A 778 12.28 -4.72 -29.40
CA PRO A 778 12.54 -6.06 -28.87
C PRO A 778 11.30 -6.68 -28.22
N ASP A 779 11.20 -8.02 -28.19
CA ASP A 779 10.12 -8.75 -27.49
C ASP A 779 10.14 -8.43 -25.99
N ILE A 780 11.35 -8.33 -25.42
CA ILE A 780 11.55 -7.98 -24.02
C ILE A 780 12.85 -7.21 -23.82
N MET A 781 12.82 -6.30 -22.84
CA MET A 781 13.99 -5.59 -22.36
C MET A 781 14.38 -6.05 -20.96
N LEU A 782 15.58 -6.61 -20.81
CA LEU A 782 16.16 -6.98 -19.52
C LEU A 782 16.92 -5.78 -18.95
N VAL A 783 16.44 -5.24 -17.83
CA VAL A 783 17.02 -4.06 -17.18
C VAL A 783 17.79 -4.49 -15.94
N VAL A 784 19.11 -4.39 -15.98
CA VAL A 784 19.99 -4.71 -14.86
C VAL A 784 20.14 -3.48 -13.97
N LEU A 785 19.59 -3.57 -12.76
CA LEU A 785 19.63 -2.54 -11.73
C LEU A 785 20.77 -2.84 -10.75
N PRO A 786 21.45 -1.82 -10.19
CA PRO A 786 22.52 -2.05 -9.22
C PRO A 786 22.00 -2.73 -7.95
N ASP A 787 20.85 -2.31 -7.44
CA ASP A 787 20.23 -2.79 -6.21
C ASP A 787 18.70 -2.89 -6.32
N LYS A 788 17.98 -2.92 -5.18
CA LYS A 788 16.51 -2.94 -5.11
C LYS A 788 15.90 -1.54 -4.94
N GLY A 789 16.63 -0.49 -5.30
CA GLY A 789 16.20 0.90 -5.16
C GLY A 789 14.88 1.17 -5.90
N LYS A 790 13.86 1.62 -5.15
CA LYS A 790 12.51 1.83 -5.67
C LYS A 790 12.43 2.94 -6.71
N ALA A 791 13.20 4.03 -6.53
CA ALA A 791 13.12 5.21 -7.40
C ALA A 791 13.49 4.91 -8.86
N LEU A 792 14.63 4.24 -9.10
CA LEU A 792 15.06 3.88 -10.45
C LEU A 792 14.12 2.83 -11.06
N TYR A 793 13.69 1.84 -10.28
CA TYR A 793 12.72 0.84 -10.74
C TYR A 793 11.41 1.48 -11.20
N ASP A 794 10.82 2.35 -10.37
CA ASP A 794 9.57 3.05 -10.69
C ASP A 794 9.74 3.90 -11.96
N HIS A 795 10.88 4.59 -12.09
CA HIS A 795 11.15 5.42 -13.25
C HIS A 795 11.34 4.61 -14.54
N VAL A 796 12.06 3.48 -14.48
CA VAL A 796 12.16 2.53 -15.60
C VAL A 796 10.79 2.05 -16.06
N LYS A 797 9.89 1.71 -15.10
CA LYS A 797 8.52 1.27 -15.41
C LYS A 797 7.66 2.37 -16.00
N PHE A 798 7.81 3.60 -15.51
CA PHE A 798 7.11 4.76 -16.06
C PHE A 798 7.57 5.05 -17.49
N VAL A 799 8.87 5.06 -17.73
CA VAL A 799 9.49 5.37 -19.02
C VAL A 799 9.23 4.28 -20.07
N SER A 800 9.21 3.00 -19.69
CA SER A 800 8.90 1.92 -20.65
C SER A 800 7.52 2.07 -21.28
N ASN A 801 6.54 2.61 -20.54
CA ASN A 801 5.22 2.91 -21.08
C ASN A 801 5.24 4.05 -22.12
N GLN A 802 6.24 4.93 -22.10
CA GLN A 802 6.43 5.98 -23.10
C GLN A 802 7.16 5.50 -24.37
N CYS A 803 7.84 4.36 -24.30
CA CYS A 803 8.63 3.78 -25.38
C CYS A 803 7.86 2.64 -26.06
N SER A 804 6.68 2.92 -26.60
CA SER A 804 5.84 1.95 -27.32
C SER A 804 5.32 0.76 -26.49
N GLY A 805 5.52 0.76 -25.17
CA GLY A 805 5.03 -0.31 -24.28
C GLY A 805 5.89 -1.57 -24.23
N VAL A 806 7.17 -1.50 -24.65
CA VAL A 806 8.11 -2.64 -24.62
C VAL A 806 8.13 -3.29 -23.23
N GLN A 807 7.94 -4.60 -23.19
CA GLN A 807 7.91 -5.36 -21.94
C GLN A 807 9.27 -5.31 -21.25
N THR A 808 9.28 -5.04 -19.94
CA THR A 808 10.53 -4.92 -19.16
C THR A 808 10.64 -5.95 -18.05
N GLN A 809 11.78 -6.64 -17.97
CA GLN A 809 12.16 -7.47 -16.83
C GLN A 809 13.33 -6.84 -16.09
N CYS A 810 13.10 -6.31 -14.89
CA CYS A 810 14.18 -5.78 -14.06
C CYS A 810 14.87 -6.92 -13.28
N ALA A 811 16.19 -6.86 -13.17
CA ALA A 811 17.00 -7.78 -12.37
C ALA A 811 17.95 -6.97 -11.47
N SER A 812 17.95 -7.27 -10.18
CA SER A 812 18.86 -6.62 -9.22
C SER A 812 20.20 -7.36 -9.19
N LEU A 813 21.29 -6.66 -9.53
CA LEU A 813 22.64 -7.19 -9.51
C LEU A 813 23.08 -7.58 -8.09
N ASP A 814 22.83 -6.72 -7.10
CA ASP A 814 23.11 -7.01 -5.70
C ASP A 814 22.38 -8.29 -5.22
N THR A 815 21.14 -8.49 -5.65
CA THR A 815 20.40 -9.71 -5.31
C THR A 815 21.05 -10.92 -5.94
N PHE A 816 21.37 -10.86 -7.23
CA PHE A 816 22.03 -11.95 -7.96
C PHE A 816 23.35 -12.37 -7.30
N ASN A 817 24.19 -11.39 -6.95
CA ASN A 817 25.50 -11.63 -6.33
C ASN A 817 25.41 -12.28 -4.94
N ARG A 818 24.36 -11.98 -4.17
CA ARG A 818 24.15 -12.57 -2.84
C ARG A 818 23.62 -14.00 -2.89
N GLN A 819 23.14 -14.48 -4.03
CA GLN A 819 22.61 -15.83 -4.15
C GLN A 819 23.74 -16.85 -4.20
N ARG A 820 23.67 -17.85 -3.33
CA ARG A 820 24.60 -19.00 -3.39
C ARG A 820 24.38 -19.83 -4.66
N ASN A 821 23.13 -19.92 -5.11
CA ASN A 821 22.77 -20.59 -6.35
C ASN A 821 22.16 -19.55 -7.30
N LYS A 822 22.94 -19.12 -8.30
CA LYS A 822 22.54 -18.17 -9.33
C LYS A 822 21.39 -18.71 -10.19
N GLU A 823 21.33 -20.03 -10.43
CA GLU A 823 20.26 -20.67 -11.20
C GLU A 823 18.88 -20.49 -10.55
N GLN A 824 18.79 -20.50 -9.22
CA GLN A 824 17.51 -20.35 -8.52
C GLN A 824 16.92 -18.95 -8.73
N TYR A 825 17.77 -17.92 -8.76
CA TYR A 825 17.34 -16.56 -9.06
C TYR A 825 16.95 -16.43 -10.54
N SER A 826 17.76 -16.99 -11.44
CA SER A 826 17.48 -17.01 -12.88
C SER A 826 16.19 -17.78 -13.21
N THR A 827 15.88 -18.87 -12.50
CA THR A 827 14.61 -19.61 -12.61
C THR A 827 13.41 -18.70 -12.33
N ALA A 828 13.51 -17.89 -11.27
CA ALA A 828 12.46 -16.95 -10.90
C ALA A 828 12.32 -15.77 -11.88
N LEU A 829 13.37 -15.42 -12.62
CA LEU A 829 13.32 -14.45 -13.72
C LEU A 829 12.75 -15.10 -14.99
N ALA A 830 13.22 -16.29 -15.37
CA ALA A 830 12.72 -17.06 -16.52
C ALA A 830 11.21 -17.30 -16.42
N THR A 831 10.68 -17.59 -15.23
CA THR A 831 9.24 -17.73 -15.02
C THR A 831 8.47 -16.43 -15.32
N LYS A 832 9.03 -15.28 -14.95
CA LYS A 832 8.41 -13.97 -15.28
C LYS A 832 8.57 -13.62 -16.74
N MET A 833 9.70 -13.97 -17.35
CA MET A 833 9.93 -13.78 -18.79
C MET A 833 8.95 -14.62 -19.59
N ASN A 834 8.74 -15.90 -19.26
CA ASN A 834 7.76 -16.76 -19.92
C ASN A 834 6.36 -16.16 -19.91
N ALA A 835 5.94 -15.58 -18.78
CA ALA A 835 4.63 -14.93 -18.68
C ALA A 835 4.54 -13.63 -19.50
N LYS A 836 5.63 -12.88 -19.64
CA LYS A 836 5.68 -11.60 -20.39
C LYS A 836 5.87 -11.79 -21.89
N LEU A 837 6.53 -12.87 -22.29
CA LEU A 837 6.73 -13.26 -23.68
C LEU A 837 5.52 -13.99 -24.26
N SER A 838 4.56 -14.40 -23.41
CA SER A 838 3.38 -15.11 -23.89
C SER A 838 2.54 -14.22 -24.81
N THR A 839 2.31 -14.72 -26.02
CA THR A 839 1.45 -14.12 -27.03
C THR A 839 0.19 -14.96 -27.24
N VAL A 840 -0.73 -14.48 -28.07
CA VAL A 840 -1.94 -15.24 -28.44
C VAL A 840 -1.56 -16.49 -29.23
N GLU A 841 -0.55 -16.39 -30.08
CA GLU A 841 -0.04 -17.44 -30.97
C GLU A 841 0.73 -18.51 -30.19
N ASP A 842 1.66 -18.07 -29.33
CA ASP A 842 2.51 -19.00 -28.57
C ASP A 842 1.76 -19.63 -27.39
N GLY A 843 0.69 -19.01 -26.87
CA GLY A 843 -0.11 -19.47 -25.74
C GLY A 843 0.69 -19.99 -24.55
N ALA A 844 1.85 -19.39 -24.24
CA ALA A 844 2.79 -19.93 -23.27
C ALA A 844 2.20 -20.09 -21.86
N ILE A 845 2.42 -21.26 -21.25
CA ILE A 845 1.93 -21.62 -19.92
C ILE A 845 3.00 -22.35 -19.11
N ALA A 846 3.07 -22.05 -17.82
CA ALA A 846 4.08 -22.66 -16.95
C ALA A 846 3.76 -24.12 -16.58
N TRP A 847 2.48 -24.45 -16.35
CA TRP A 847 2.00 -25.80 -16.03
C TRP A 847 0.52 -25.98 -16.42
N ARG A 848 0.01 -27.22 -16.39
CA ARG A 848 -1.41 -27.59 -16.62
C ARG A 848 -2.07 -28.13 -15.35
N GLY A 849 -3.41 -28.20 -15.36
CA GLY A 849 -4.18 -29.07 -14.46
C GLY A 849 -4.40 -28.54 -13.04
N ALA A 850 -4.26 -27.23 -12.82
CA ALA A 850 -4.47 -26.64 -11.50
C ALA A 850 -5.95 -26.36 -11.19
N VAL A 851 -6.79 -26.06 -12.20
CA VAL A 851 -8.18 -25.60 -12.01
C VAL A 851 -9.13 -26.09 -13.12
N ASP A 852 -9.42 -27.39 -13.18
CA ASP A 852 -10.21 -27.99 -14.28
C ASP A 852 -11.65 -27.45 -14.37
N TRP A 853 -12.25 -27.03 -13.25
CA TRP A 853 -13.62 -26.51 -13.20
C TRP A 853 -13.84 -25.27 -14.08
N VAL A 854 -12.83 -24.40 -14.21
CA VAL A 854 -12.92 -23.19 -15.05
C VAL A 854 -13.09 -23.57 -16.53
N ASN A 855 -12.46 -24.67 -16.96
CA ASN A 855 -12.49 -25.14 -18.35
C ASN A 855 -13.79 -25.89 -18.73
N GLN A 856 -14.70 -26.15 -17.79
CA GLN A 856 -15.94 -26.88 -18.08
C GLN A 856 -16.92 -26.11 -18.98
N CYS A 857 -16.84 -24.78 -18.99
CA CYS A 857 -17.53 -23.90 -19.96
C CYS A 857 -16.84 -22.54 -20.00
N HIS A 858 -17.15 -21.70 -21.00
CA HIS A 858 -16.62 -20.33 -21.10
C HIS A 858 -16.90 -19.56 -19.81
N THR A 859 -15.83 -19.22 -19.07
CA THR A 859 -15.88 -18.62 -17.74
C THR A 859 -14.95 -17.43 -17.72
N LEU A 860 -15.51 -16.23 -17.57
CA LEU A 860 -14.77 -14.99 -17.41
C LEU A 860 -14.31 -14.87 -15.95
N VAL A 861 -13.00 -14.92 -15.72
CA VAL A 861 -12.42 -14.75 -14.38
C VAL A 861 -11.73 -13.38 -14.32
N ILE A 862 -12.16 -12.54 -13.39
CA ILE A 862 -11.61 -11.20 -13.19
C ILE A 862 -11.19 -10.97 -11.74
N GLY A 863 -10.09 -10.26 -11.55
CA GLY A 863 -9.62 -9.77 -10.25
C GLY A 863 -9.60 -8.25 -10.23
N ILE A 864 -10.21 -7.64 -9.21
CA ILE A 864 -10.34 -6.18 -9.06
C ILE A 864 -9.65 -5.76 -7.75
N GLY A 865 -8.70 -4.83 -7.85
CA GLY A 865 -7.99 -4.26 -6.71
C GLY A 865 -7.98 -2.73 -6.76
N MET A 866 -7.87 -2.10 -5.58
CA MET A 866 -7.82 -0.65 -5.44
C MET A 866 -6.58 -0.22 -4.65
N ALA A 867 -5.92 0.84 -5.12
CA ALA A 867 -4.79 1.45 -4.44
C ALA A 867 -5.05 2.95 -4.23
N HIS A 868 -5.05 3.39 -2.97
CA HIS A 868 -5.30 4.79 -2.62
C HIS A 868 -3.99 5.58 -2.54
N GLY A 869 -3.95 6.74 -3.19
CA GLY A 869 -2.88 7.71 -3.00
C GLY A 869 -2.88 8.34 -1.61
N MET A 870 -1.72 8.83 -1.18
CA MET A 870 -1.52 9.46 0.13
C MET A 870 -2.09 10.88 0.18
N GLY A 871 -2.79 11.23 1.27
CA GLY A 871 -3.37 12.57 1.46
C GLY A 871 -4.86 12.67 1.17
N ARG A 872 -5.44 13.85 1.42
CA ARG A 872 -6.90 14.11 1.33
C ARG A 872 -7.40 14.43 -0.09
N GLY A 873 -6.53 14.92 -0.98
CA GLY A 873 -6.84 15.24 -2.37
C GLY A 873 -6.23 14.26 -3.37
N ALA A 874 -5.79 13.09 -2.89
CA ALA A 874 -5.18 12.08 -3.73
C ALA A 874 -6.22 11.36 -4.59
N GLU A 875 -5.73 10.57 -5.54
CA GLU A 875 -6.55 9.72 -6.40
C GLU A 875 -6.55 8.28 -5.88
N THR A 876 -7.43 7.46 -6.43
CA THR A 876 -7.45 6.02 -6.24
C THR A 876 -7.35 5.36 -7.60
N ILE A 877 -6.40 4.46 -7.73
CA ILE A 877 -6.21 3.67 -8.94
C ILE A 877 -6.93 2.34 -8.71
N VAL A 878 -7.80 2.01 -9.65
CA VAL A 878 -8.49 0.72 -9.72
C VAL A 878 -7.79 -0.08 -10.80
N GLY A 879 -7.36 -1.30 -10.49
CA GLY A 879 -6.85 -2.25 -11.48
C GLY A 879 -7.80 -3.43 -11.62
N ILE A 880 -8.07 -3.84 -12.85
CA ILE A 880 -8.71 -5.10 -13.19
C ILE A 880 -7.71 -6.01 -13.90
N SER A 881 -7.73 -7.30 -13.58
CA SER A 881 -6.96 -8.34 -14.26
C SER A 881 -7.91 -9.43 -14.74
N THR A 882 -7.86 -9.74 -16.02
CA THR A 882 -8.84 -10.59 -16.70
C THR A 882 -8.16 -11.79 -17.31
N CYS A 883 -8.57 -13.00 -16.92
CA CYS A 883 -8.06 -14.24 -17.48
C CYS A 883 -8.63 -14.45 -18.89
N LEU A 884 -7.76 -14.61 -19.88
CA LEU A 884 -8.13 -14.79 -21.29
C LEU A 884 -8.16 -16.27 -21.72
N ASP A 885 -7.69 -17.17 -20.88
CA ASP A 885 -7.72 -18.62 -21.09
C ASP A 885 -8.16 -19.34 -19.81
N GLY A 886 -8.60 -20.59 -19.95
CA GLY A 886 -9.09 -21.38 -18.82
C GLY A 886 -7.99 -22.02 -17.95
N GLN A 887 -6.70 -21.83 -18.27
CA GLN A 887 -5.60 -22.11 -17.35
C GLN A 887 -5.20 -20.88 -16.50
N CYS A 888 -5.77 -19.70 -16.80
CA CYS A 888 -5.54 -18.43 -16.14
C CYS A 888 -4.08 -17.94 -16.20
N PHE A 889 -3.36 -18.19 -17.31
CA PHE A 889 -1.98 -17.72 -17.49
C PHE A 889 -1.87 -16.47 -18.37
N ARG A 890 -2.77 -16.29 -19.35
CA ARG A 890 -2.85 -15.06 -20.14
C ARG A 890 -3.79 -14.08 -19.46
N LEU A 891 -3.26 -12.92 -19.10
CA LEU A 891 -3.98 -11.87 -18.39
C LEU A 891 -4.03 -10.59 -19.23
N LEU A 892 -5.22 -10.02 -19.35
CA LEU A 892 -5.42 -8.63 -19.74
C LEU A 892 -5.46 -7.77 -18.48
N HIS A 893 -4.83 -6.61 -18.51
CA HIS A 893 -4.84 -5.65 -17.40
C HIS A 893 -5.38 -4.31 -17.86
N SER A 894 -6.32 -3.76 -17.10
CA SER A 894 -6.87 -2.43 -17.34
C SER A 894 -6.89 -1.64 -16.05
N ALA A 895 -6.82 -0.32 -16.13
CA ALA A 895 -6.79 0.54 -14.96
C ALA A 895 -7.67 1.78 -15.13
N TYR A 896 -8.28 2.22 -14.04
CA TYR A 896 -9.12 3.41 -13.99
C TYR A 896 -8.69 4.29 -12.81
N VAL A 897 -8.59 5.61 -13.04
CA VAL A 897 -8.24 6.57 -12.00
C VAL A 897 -9.49 7.35 -11.59
N GLN A 898 -9.79 7.33 -10.29
CA GLN A 898 -10.91 8.07 -9.72
C GLN A 898 -10.45 8.95 -8.55
N LYS A 899 -11.30 9.91 -8.16
CA LYS A 899 -11.10 10.64 -6.90
C LYS A 899 -11.06 9.65 -5.74
N LYS A 900 -10.24 9.94 -4.73
CA LYS A 900 -10.10 9.05 -3.57
C LYS A 900 -11.43 8.76 -2.90
N ALA A 901 -11.79 7.49 -2.93
CA ALA A 901 -12.97 6.93 -2.32
C ALA A 901 -12.67 5.49 -1.90
N ASP A 902 -13.32 5.03 -0.83
CA ASP A 902 -13.19 3.66 -0.33
C ASP A 902 -13.98 2.64 -1.19
N THR A 903 -14.59 3.10 -2.29
CA THR A 903 -15.54 2.34 -3.11
C THR A 903 -15.31 2.60 -4.59
N LEU A 904 -15.68 1.63 -5.41
CA LEU A 904 -15.60 1.75 -6.86
C LEU A 904 -16.73 2.63 -7.40
N SER A 905 -16.45 3.50 -8.37
CA SER A 905 -17.52 4.24 -9.06
C SER A 905 -18.24 3.34 -10.07
N LYS A 906 -19.51 3.64 -10.35
CA LYS A 906 -20.31 2.91 -11.34
C LYS A 906 -19.66 2.96 -12.73
N ASP A 907 -19.18 4.14 -13.13
CA ASP A 907 -18.51 4.35 -14.41
C ASP A 907 -17.22 3.51 -14.51
N ALA A 908 -16.38 3.51 -13.46
CA ALA A 908 -15.16 2.70 -13.44
C ALA A 908 -15.47 1.21 -13.60
N MET A 909 -16.49 0.70 -12.89
CA MET A 909 -16.89 -0.70 -12.99
C MET A 909 -17.41 -1.06 -14.39
N ILE A 910 -18.25 -0.20 -14.97
CA ILE A 910 -18.81 -0.44 -16.31
C ILE A 910 -17.71 -0.44 -17.37
N ASP A 911 -16.82 0.54 -17.36
CA ASP A 911 -15.75 0.67 -18.36
C ASP A 911 -14.77 -0.50 -18.28
N LEU A 912 -14.24 -0.79 -17.08
CA LEU A 912 -13.29 -1.87 -16.85
C LEU A 912 -13.89 -3.25 -17.16
N PHE A 913 -15.16 -3.47 -16.79
CA PHE A 913 -15.84 -4.74 -17.11
C PHE A 913 -16.10 -4.87 -18.61
N THR A 914 -16.48 -3.79 -19.28
CA THR A 914 -16.72 -3.80 -20.73
C THR A 914 -15.45 -4.18 -21.49
N GLU A 915 -14.31 -3.60 -21.11
CA GLU A 915 -13.01 -3.95 -21.69
C GLU A 915 -12.66 -5.42 -21.44
N SER A 916 -12.86 -5.89 -20.21
CA SER A 916 -12.62 -7.28 -19.82
C SER A 916 -13.48 -8.28 -20.61
N TRP A 917 -14.77 -7.97 -20.80
CA TRP A 917 -15.69 -8.79 -21.58
C TRP A 917 -15.26 -8.87 -23.05
N LYS A 918 -14.97 -7.73 -23.68
CA LYS A 918 -14.52 -7.67 -25.07
C LYS A 918 -13.20 -8.40 -25.26
N GLY A 919 -12.22 -8.17 -24.38
CA GLY A 919 -10.92 -8.84 -24.42
C GLY A 919 -11.05 -10.36 -24.29
N TYR A 920 -11.91 -10.83 -23.38
CA TYR A 920 -12.21 -12.26 -23.24
C TYR A 920 -12.85 -12.85 -24.51
N CYS A 921 -13.90 -12.21 -25.05
CA CYS A 921 -14.57 -12.68 -26.25
C CYS A 921 -13.60 -12.75 -27.44
N ASN A 922 -12.80 -11.70 -27.65
CA ASN A 922 -11.81 -11.65 -28.73
C ASN A 922 -10.80 -12.82 -28.62
N ALA A 923 -10.27 -13.07 -27.42
CA ALA A 923 -9.34 -14.16 -27.16
C ALA A 923 -9.94 -15.57 -27.27
N ASN A 924 -11.28 -15.70 -27.28
CA ASN A 924 -12.01 -16.97 -27.26
C ASN A 924 -12.95 -17.13 -28.47
N GLY A 925 -12.58 -16.57 -29.63
CA GLY A 925 -13.30 -16.78 -30.89
C GLY A 925 -14.67 -16.08 -30.95
N ASN A 926 -14.77 -14.92 -30.30
CA ASN A 926 -16.01 -14.13 -30.13
C ASN A 926 -17.14 -14.88 -29.40
N VAL A 927 -16.78 -15.85 -28.55
CA VAL A 927 -17.75 -16.57 -27.71
C VAL A 927 -17.96 -15.84 -26.38
N GLU A 928 -19.23 -15.59 -26.03
CA GLU A 928 -19.59 -14.97 -24.75
C GLU A 928 -19.36 -15.92 -23.56
N PRO A 929 -18.92 -15.40 -22.40
CA PRO A 929 -18.79 -16.20 -21.19
C PRO A 929 -20.17 -16.63 -20.65
N CYS A 930 -20.30 -17.91 -20.31
CA CYS A 930 -21.49 -18.46 -19.64
C CYS A 930 -21.47 -18.21 -18.13
N ARG A 931 -20.28 -18.00 -17.54
CA ARG A 931 -20.07 -17.76 -16.12
C ARG A 931 -19.12 -16.59 -15.92
N ILE A 932 -19.30 -15.85 -14.82
CA ILE A 932 -18.42 -14.75 -14.41
C ILE A 932 -17.98 -15.01 -12.97
N LEU A 933 -16.67 -14.99 -12.72
CA LEU A 933 -16.07 -15.11 -11.40
C LEU A 933 -15.29 -13.83 -11.09
N VAL A 934 -15.72 -13.12 -10.05
CA VAL A 934 -15.12 -11.83 -9.65
C VAL A 934 -14.41 -11.99 -8.32
N TYR A 935 -13.10 -11.76 -8.29
CA TYR A 935 -12.31 -11.62 -7.08
C TYR A 935 -12.13 -10.14 -6.76
N ARG A 936 -12.78 -9.66 -5.70
CA ARG A 936 -12.78 -8.24 -5.31
C ARG A 936 -11.95 -8.03 -4.04
N ASP A 937 -10.77 -7.42 -4.16
CA ASP A 937 -9.88 -7.14 -3.02
C ASP A 937 -10.18 -5.79 -2.35
N GLY A 938 -9.99 -5.69 -1.05
CA GLY A 938 -10.00 -4.41 -0.31
C GLY A 938 -11.37 -3.90 0.14
N MET A 939 -12.43 -4.73 0.11
CA MET A 939 -13.71 -4.38 0.73
C MET A 939 -13.72 -4.73 2.22
N SER A 940 -14.10 -3.76 3.06
CA SER A 940 -14.37 -4.01 4.48
C SER A 940 -15.82 -4.43 4.70
N ASP A 941 -16.08 -5.18 5.78
CA ASP A 941 -17.42 -5.71 6.09
C ASP A 941 -18.52 -4.63 6.08
N GLY A 942 -18.21 -3.44 6.61
CA GLY A 942 -19.14 -2.30 6.65
C GLY A 942 -19.45 -1.67 5.28
N ASN A 943 -18.84 -2.16 4.20
CA ASN A 943 -19.08 -1.73 2.83
C ASN A 943 -19.73 -2.83 1.96
N PHE A 944 -20.09 -3.99 2.51
CA PHE A 944 -20.68 -5.08 1.69
C PHE A 944 -22.00 -4.71 1.02
N THR A 945 -22.82 -3.85 1.62
CA THR A 945 -24.04 -3.32 0.97
C THR A 945 -23.75 -2.55 -0.31
N LYS A 946 -22.52 -2.06 -0.48
CA LYS A 946 -22.07 -1.40 -1.70
C LYS A 946 -21.58 -2.38 -2.77
N ALA A 947 -21.38 -3.66 -2.42
CA ALA A 947 -21.12 -4.70 -3.41
C ALA A 947 -22.33 -4.87 -4.34
N ASP A 948 -23.55 -4.65 -3.84
CA ASP A 948 -24.76 -4.69 -4.65
C ASP A 948 -24.72 -3.64 -5.77
N ASP A 949 -24.25 -2.43 -5.47
CA ASP A 949 -24.03 -1.37 -6.48
C ASP A 949 -22.99 -1.77 -7.54
N GLU A 950 -21.89 -2.44 -7.14
CA GLU A 950 -20.86 -2.95 -8.06
C GLU A 950 -21.44 -4.08 -8.95
N ILE A 951 -22.21 -5.01 -8.37
CA ILE A 951 -22.90 -6.08 -9.09
C ILE A 951 -23.92 -5.52 -10.08
N ASP A 952 -24.70 -4.51 -9.69
CA ASP A 952 -25.67 -3.87 -10.57
C ASP A 952 -24.98 -3.13 -11.73
N SER A 953 -23.80 -2.56 -11.49
CA SER A 953 -22.97 -1.95 -12.54
C SER A 953 -22.47 -3.00 -13.54
N ILE A 954 -22.06 -4.18 -13.07
CA ILE A 954 -21.73 -5.33 -13.94
C ILE A 954 -22.95 -5.75 -14.77
N ARG A 955 -24.12 -5.90 -14.15
CA ARG A 955 -25.37 -6.25 -14.85
C ARG A 955 -25.73 -5.22 -15.91
N ALA A 956 -25.56 -3.93 -15.61
CA ALA A 956 -25.81 -2.85 -16.55
C ALA A 956 -24.84 -2.90 -17.75
N ALA A 957 -23.55 -3.17 -17.51
CA ALA A 957 -22.56 -3.34 -18.57
C ALA A 957 -22.91 -4.53 -19.48
N ILE A 958 -23.28 -5.68 -18.91
CA ILE A 958 -23.72 -6.86 -19.68
C ILE A 958 -24.94 -6.53 -20.54
N LYS A 959 -25.93 -5.82 -19.98
CA LYS A 959 -27.12 -5.41 -20.73
C LYS A 959 -26.76 -4.52 -21.92
N LYS A 960 -25.81 -3.60 -21.75
CA LYS A 960 -25.32 -2.72 -22.83
C LYS A 960 -24.55 -3.48 -23.91
N LEU A 961 -23.83 -4.54 -23.54
CA LEU A 961 -23.06 -5.38 -24.45
C LEU A 961 -23.91 -6.34 -25.29
N LYS A 962 -25.12 -6.69 -24.80
CA LYS A 962 -26.07 -7.60 -25.48
C LYS A 962 -27.12 -6.88 -26.33
N LEU A 963 -27.12 -5.55 -26.31
CA LEU A 963 -27.89 -4.67 -27.18
C LEU A 963 -27.02 -4.30 -28.38
#